data_AF-A0A8C9NH90-F1
#
_entry.id   AF-A0A8C9NH90-F1
#
_cell.length_a   1.000
_cell.length_b   1.000
_cell.length_c   1.000
_cell.angle_alpha   90.00
_cell.angle_beta   90.00
_cell.angle_gamma   90.00
#
_symmetry.space_group_name_H-M   'P 1'
#
loop_
_entity.id
_entity.type
_entity.pdbx_description
1 polymer ?
#
loop_
_entity_poly.entity_id
_entity_poly.type
_entity_poly.pdbx_seq_one_letter_code
_entity_poly.pdbx_strand_id
1 'polypeptide(L)'
;ICEDSTAALVLADLQWEPGYAVPVANAENKALEDELNKLRKEKEELQNELTNCEERIEAMTSHLKNVRQEINFSQTLYKAKENEIETENHFKALAEREYGRLKNDIKRLKDEIASLREKKNTQENTIKKTTKKLENLKQQMDWDEELLETWLKELNRTDNDASAIQKYALQDEGKLGSLNLQIEKLTMEANQKRRALDNELTETITAQMELDRAAEDFRRVHQERQEVIRQWENAIHQMQKRDQEIDQCASIKQEIRNKEILLREKTAFLVNETVNNMEYEKRILTAEREANNLRKEFQAQDTRRTQLQDEHCLGNLHLTSVILFRLKLLNEKNASLSDKLKLAIEETLTAEEKALKLEEILKEEEKSEKENEMRQLKDLLFKKTQELKVQSDKEKIILAEIEGGQKSLKSLKSRLCKLDTDLLKQQELIYNQDFYIQQIQRRLSRLEGEVNSDEKEVLEGKVAELKKTLEEKKKAYDALQSLYRKLQNDVQITKRTIDKTREETSGLIDKIEELTLFNERSLQELKKAKHIKQEMMVEDNLLKLELKRLRNTLCNKAEKVLTLEKQQLELKKVIAERTEEIRIHKAMLDSQIRLLDQERHHLSAEFQERLWKIDKLKRKYEIFTLSMMPPEGEEMKSQAYYAIKAAQEKEALQQEGDDLDAKICKAEKEIMAMENSLCVLKNWNRHYKNSLKAVPETSEELEEKLKLEKDKKDADEKYKYKKRKIKELQEKIQSMQQHFNVIQTQQALLKEQKKEKQALIFQLKKDIEEQKPKLNRVIKQCSKLSREIESQREGGPETLEEKDIHLRELKAFNKTVNQVIHYFRGRDFCILISKFLSFRGPSRRTSASSEVSPAKVVELTLPMPTPEEAAALGSQSASRGSTSGISERRKT
;
A
#
# COMPACT_ATOMS: atom_id res chain seq x y z
N ILE A 1 56.18 -24.23 -148.23
CA ILE A 1 55.70 -24.34 -149.63
C ILE A 1 56.64 -25.28 -150.35
N CYS A 2 56.11 -26.39 -150.88
CA CYS A 2 56.86 -27.50 -151.48
C CYS A 2 57.74 -28.32 -150.51
N GLU A 3 57.26 -28.54 -149.28
CA GLU A 3 57.64 -29.74 -148.50
C GLU A 3 56.50 -30.29 -147.60
N ASP A 4 55.37 -29.57 -147.53
CA ASP A 4 54.23 -29.86 -146.64
C ASP A 4 53.32 -31.03 -147.10
N SER A 5 53.62 -31.70 -148.23
CA SER A 5 52.67 -32.61 -148.90
C SER A 5 52.78 -34.10 -148.51
N THR A 6 53.93 -34.56 -148.01
CA THR A 6 54.16 -36.00 -147.71
C THR A 6 53.78 -36.37 -146.27
N ALA A 7 53.93 -35.45 -145.31
CA ALA A 7 53.55 -35.70 -143.92
C ALA A 7 52.03 -35.82 -143.73
N ALA A 8 51.22 -35.11 -144.53
CA ALA A 8 49.77 -35.14 -144.42
C ALA A 8 49.15 -36.48 -144.87
N LEU A 9 49.72 -37.12 -145.90
CA LEU A 9 49.24 -38.41 -146.40
C LEU A 9 49.44 -39.53 -145.36
N VAL A 10 50.62 -39.60 -144.73
CA VAL A 10 50.94 -40.62 -143.72
C VAL A 10 50.06 -40.49 -142.46
N LEU A 11 49.54 -39.30 -142.16
CA LEU A 11 48.61 -39.09 -141.04
C LEU A 11 47.15 -39.46 -141.39
N ALA A 12 46.76 -39.42 -142.67
CA ALA A 12 45.43 -39.82 -143.11
C ALA A 12 45.22 -41.35 -143.05
N ASP A 13 46.24 -42.12 -143.43
CA ASP A 13 46.22 -43.60 -143.40
C ASP A 13 46.09 -44.20 -141.98
N LEU A 14 46.23 -43.38 -140.92
CA LEU A 14 46.16 -43.79 -139.51
C LEU A 14 44.80 -43.51 -138.81
N GLN A 15 43.81 -42.96 -139.52
CA GLN A 15 42.42 -42.77 -139.04
C GLN A 15 42.25 -41.95 -137.73
N TRP A 16 43.04 -40.90 -137.51
CA TRP A 16 42.93 -40.07 -136.29
C TRP A 16 42.23 -38.73 -136.55
N GLU A 17 41.05 -38.51 -135.95
CA GLU A 17 40.33 -37.23 -136.04
C GLU A 17 40.93 -36.13 -135.14
N PRO A 18 40.84 -34.83 -135.55
CA PRO A 18 41.45 -33.71 -134.83
C PRO A 18 40.56 -33.19 -133.68
N GLY A 19 40.30 -34.04 -132.66
CA GLY A 19 39.34 -33.75 -131.58
C GLY A 19 39.82 -34.03 -130.16
N TYR A 20 40.64 -33.14 -129.58
CA TYR A 20 41.01 -32.99 -128.15
C TYR A 20 41.54 -34.21 -127.35
N ALA A 21 41.47 -35.44 -127.85
CA ALA A 21 42.14 -36.60 -127.26
C ALA A 21 43.59 -36.68 -127.77
N VAL A 22 44.57 -36.55 -126.87
CA VAL A 22 45.98 -36.82 -127.19
C VAL A 22 46.14 -38.34 -127.37
N PRO A 23 46.71 -38.83 -128.49
CA PRO A 23 47.03 -40.25 -128.63
C PRO A 23 48.17 -40.64 -127.68
N VAL A 24 47.79 -41.14 -126.49
CA VAL A 24 48.75 -41.50 -125.43
C VAL A 24 49.52 -42.77 -125.83
N ALA A 25 50.82 -42.62 -126.08
CA ALA A 25 51.66 -43.69 -126.64
C ALA A 25 52.06 -44.81 -125.65
N ASN A 26 51.73 -44.68 -124.35
CA ASN A 26 52.01 -45.67 -123.31
C ASN A 26 50.88 -45.72 -122.27
N ALA A 27 50.63 -46.91 -121.70
CA ALA A 27 49.52 -47.13 -120.76
C ALA A 27 49.66 -46.31 -119.46
N GLU A 28 50.88 -46.03 -119.02
CA GLU A 28 51.19 -45.34 -117.75
C GLU A 28 50.64 -43.90 -117.75
N ASN A 29 50.81 -43.17 -118.85
CA ASN A 29 50.34 -41.78 -118.96
C ASN A 29 48.80 -41.70 -118.98
N LYS A 30 48.11 -42.74 -119.47
CA LYS A 30 46.65 -42.81 -119.36
C LYS A 30 46.21 -43.07 -117.92
N ALA A 31 46.91 -43.94 -117.19
CA ALA A 31 46.65 -44.16 -115.78
C ALA A 31 46.83 -42.87 -114.95
N LEU A 32 47.85 -42.05 -115.27
CA LEU A 32 48.06 -40.73 -114.66
C LEU A 32 46.94 -39.72 -114.98
N GLU A 33 46.35 -39.76 -116.18
CA GLU A 33 45.21 -38.89 -116.51
C GLU A 33 43.91 -39.35 -115.80
N ASP A 34 43.67 -40.65 -115.71
CA ASP A 34 42.58 -41.21 -114.90
C ASP A 34 42.77 -40.92 -113.40
N GLU A 35 44.01 -40.93 -112.90
CA GLU A 35 44.37 -40.53 -111.52
C GLU A 35 44.15 -39.04 -111.28
N LEU A 36 44.57 -38.16 -112.19
CA LEU A 36 44.37 -36.71 -112.08
C LEU A 36 42.87 -36.36 -112.11
N ASN A 37 42.06 -37.10 -112.89
CA ASN A 37 40.61 -36.92 -112.90
C ASN A 37 39.90 -37.50 -111.65
N LYS A 38 40.46 -38.53 -110.99
CA LYS A 38 40.01 -38.96 -109.64
C LYS A 38 40.31 -37.89 -108.61
N LEU A 39 41.57 -37.42 -108.53
CA LEU A 39 42.01 -36.36 -107.61
C LEU A 39 41.21 -35.06 -107.77
N ARG A 40 40.70 -34.75 -108.97
CA ARG A 40 39.77 -33.64 -109.20
C ARG A 40 38.40 -33.87 -108.57
N LYS A 41 37.82 -35.06 -108.72
CA LYS A 41 36.54 -35.42 -108.09
C LYS A 41 36.66 -35.49 -106.56
N GLU A 42 37.70 -36.15 -106.06
CA GLU A 42 38.02 -36.20 -104.62
C GLU A 42 38.17 -34.79 -104.04
N LYS A 43 38.77 -33.84 -104.78
CA LYS A 43 38.80 -32.43 -104.37
C LYS A 43 37.41 -31.79 -104.31
N GLU A 44 36.55 -32.01 -105.31
CA GLU A 44 35.18 -31.48 -105.32
C GLU A 44 34.33 -32.09 -104.19
N GLU A 45 34.46 -33.39 -103.94
CA GLU A 45 33.84 -34.11 -102.84
C GLU A 45 34.31 -33.55 -101.48
N LEU A 46 35.62 -33.43 -101.24
CA LEU A 46 36.19 -32.83 -100.02
C LEU A 46 35.80 -31.35 -99.84
N GLN A 47 35.62 -30.59 -100.92
CA GLN A 47 35.17 -29.20 -100.86
C GLN A 47 33.67 -29.08 -100.52
N ASN A 48 32.86 -30.06 -100.94
CA ASN A 48 31.48 -30.21 -100.48
C ASN A 48 31.42 -30.69 -99.02
N GLU A 49 32.29 -31.61 -98.58
CA GLU A 49 32.38 -32.00 -97.17
C GLU A 49 32.80 -30.83 -96.26
N LEU A 50 33.74 -29.99 -96.71
CA LEU A 50 34.18 -28.80 -95.99
C LEU A 50 33.04 -27.81 -95.79
N THR A 51 32.28 -27.47 -96.84
CA THR A 51 31.14 -26.54 -96.74
C THR A 51 30.02 -27.10 -95.85
N ASN A 52 29.70 -28.40 -95.95
CA ASN A 52 28.79 -29.07 -95.00
C ASN A 52 29.29 -28.99 -93.53
N CYS A 53 30.61 -29.05 -93.31
CA CYS A 53 31.20 -28.87 -91.99
C CYS A 53 31.12 -27.42 -91.50
N GLU A 54 31.34 -26.43 -92.37
CA GLU A 54 31.23 -25.00 -92.05
C GLU A 54 29.79 -24.61 -91.68
N GLU A 55 28.80 -25.00 -92.47
CA GLU A 55 27.37 -24.79 -92.15
C GLU A 55 26.99 -25.43 -90.81
N ARG A 56 27.46 -26.67 -90.56
CA ARG A 56 27.26 -27.36 -89.29
C ARG A 56 27.92 -26.63 -88.11
N ILE A 57 29.12 -26.08 -88.30
CA ILE A 57 29.84 -25.29 -87.29
C ILE A 57 29.08 -23.99 -86.99
N GLU A 58 28.56 -23.28 -88.00
CA GLU A 58 27.74 -22.10 -87.78
C GLU A 58 26.43 -22.44 -87.04
N ALA A 59 25.71 -23.48 -87.47
CA ALA A 59 24.50 -23.94 -86.81
C ALA A 59 24.75 -24.35 -85.35
N MET A 60 25.81 -25.11 -85.07
CA MET A 60 26.22 -25.48 -83.70
C MET A 60 26.66 -24.26 -82.88
N THR A 61 27.32 -23.27 -83.48
CA THR A 61 27.73 -22.03 -82.80
C THR A 61 26.53 -21.15 -82.45
N SER A 62 25.54 -21.07 -83.35
CA SER A 62 24.26 -20.40 -83.11
C SER A 62 23.47 -21.08 -82.00
N HIS A 63 23.34 -22.41 -82.04
CA HIS A 63 22.72 -23.19 -80.97
C HIS A 63 23.44 -23.01 -79.62
N LEU A 64 24.78 -23.04 -79.60
CA LEU A 64 25.59 -22.80 -78.41
C LEU A 64 25.42 -21.38 -77.84
N LYS A 65 25.20 -20.38 -78.70
CA LYS A 65 24.85 -19.01 -78.28
C LYS A 65 23.47 -18.98 -77.60
N ASN A 66 22.48 -19.68 -78.15
CA ASN A 66 21.14 -19.79 -77.56
C ASN A 66 21.19 -20.54 -76.22
N VAL A 67 21.89 -21.67 -76.13
CA VAL A 67 22.11 -22.40 -74.87
C VAL A 67 22.78 -21.53 -73.80
N ARG A 68 23.75 -20.67 -74.18
CA ARG A 68 24.33 -19.69 -73.26
C ARG A 68 23.33 -18.62 -72.80
N GLN A 69 22.38 -18.21 -73.65
CA GLN A 69 21.30 -17.30 -73.27
C GLN A 69 20.32 -17.99 -72.31
N GLU A 70 19.90 -19.23 -72.57
CA GLU A 70 19.05 -20.01 -71.66
C GLU A 70 19.71 -20.29 -70.30
N ILE A 71 21.02 -20.56 -70.28
CA ILE A 71 21.78 -20.66 -69.02
C ILE A 71 21.77 -19.32 -68.27
N ASN A 72 21.94 -18.19 -68.96
CA ASN A 72 21.89 -16.88 -68.33
C ASN A 72 20.48 -16.55 -67.79
N PHE A 73 19.42 -16.85 -68.53
CA PHE A 73 18.03 -16.69 -68.07
C PHE A 73 17.71 -17.61 -66.88
N SER A 74 18.19 -18.86 -66.91
CA SER A 74 18.07 -19.80 -65.80
C SER A 74 18.81 -19.29 -64.55
N GLN A 75 19.99 -18.67 -64.72
CA GLN A 75 20.74 -18.06 -63.62
C GLN A 75 20.09 -16.79 -63.07
N THR A 76 19.46 -15.95 -63.89
CA THR A 76 18.71 -14.78 -63.38
C THR A 76 17.42 -15.21 -62.68
N LEU A 77 16.74 -16.24 -63.17
CA LEU A 77 15.58 -16.84 -62.50
C LEU A 77 15.98 -17.51 -61.17
N TYR A 78 17.09 -18.25 -61.13
CA TYR A 78 17.61 -18.84 -59.90
C TYR A 78 17.91 -17.74 -58.86
N LYS A 79 18.62 -16.67 -59.24
CA LYS A 79 18.89 -15.53 -58.35
C LYS A 79 17.62 -14.80 -57.90
N ALA A 80 16.59 -14.72 -58.74
CA ALA A 80 15.29 -14.21 -58.33
C ALA A 80 14.65 -15.11 -57.25
N LYS A 81 14.73 -16.43 -57.38
CA LYS A 81 14.26 -17.38 -56.35
C LYS A 81 15.10 -17.37 -55.08
N GLU A 82 16.41 -17.18 -55.19
CA GLU A 82 17.31 -17.00 -54.05
C GLU A 82 16.92 -15.73 -53.26
N ASN A 83 16.70 -14.60 -53.94
CA ASN A 83 16.18 -13.37 -53.34
C ASN A 83 14.77 -13.54 -52.73
N GLU A 84 13.86 -14.24 -53.42
CA GLU A 84 12.53 -14.56 -52.87
C GLU A 84 12.65 -15.33 -51.54
N ILE A 85 13.48 -16.39 -51.52
CA ILE A 85 13.75 -17.20 -50.32
C ILE A 85 14.39 -16.35 -49.20
N GLU A 86 15.28 -15.41 -49.50
CA GLU A 86 15.78 -14.46 -48.51
C GLU A 86 14.66 -13.57 -47.94
N THR A 87 13.75 -13.07 -48.78
CA THR A 87 12.61 -12.27 -48.29
C THR A 87 11.61 -13.11 -47.49
N GLU A 88 11.32 -14.36 -47.87
CA GLU A 88 10.48 -15.27 -47.09
C GLU A 88 11.10 -15.59 -45.72
N ASN A 89 12.41 -15.84 -45.67
CA ASN A 89 13.13 -16.01 -44.40
C ASN A 89 13.11 -14.73 -43.55
N HIS A 90 13.18 -13.55 -44.16
CA HIS A 90 13.04 -12.27 -43.46
C HIS A 90 11.62 -12.09 -42.89
N PHE A 91 10.58 -12.36 -43.68
CA PHE A 91 9.17 -12.30 -43.23
C PHE A 91 8.89 -13.32 -42.13
N LYS A 92 9.41 -14.55 -42.25
CA LYS A 92 9.36 -15.57 -41.20
C LYS A 92 10.02 -15.08 -39.91
N ALA A 93 11.23 -14.50 -39.99
CA ALA A 93 11.91 -13.94 -38.83
C ALA A 93 11.16 -12.75 -38.20
N LEU A 94 10.43 -11.94 -38.99
CA LEU A 94 9.52 -10.91 -38.46
C LEU A 94 8.32 -11.54 -37.73
N ALA A 95 7.67 -12.53 -38.35
CA ALA A 95 6.54 -13.26 -37.75
C ALA A 95 6.94 -14.00 -36.46
N GLU A 96 8.14 -14.60 -36.41
CA GLU A 96 8.67 -15.26 -35.21
C GLU A 96 8.98 -14.25 -34.08
N ARG A 97 9.46 -13.04 -34.40
CA ARG A 97 9.66 -11.96 -33.42
C ARG A 97 8.33 -11.45 -32.87
N GLU A 98 7.35 -11.15 -33.73
CA GLU A 98 6.03 -10.70 -33.27
C GLU A 98 5.27 -11.81 -32.53
N TYR A 99 5.40 -13.08 -32.93
CA TYR A 99 4.90 -14.21 -32.15
C TYR A 99 5.58 -14.31 -30.78
N GLY A 100 6.90 -14.11 -30.70
CA GLY A 100 7.65 -14.07 -29.44
C GLY A 100 7.20 -12.92 -28.53
N ARG A 101 6.97 -11.73 -29.09
CA ARG A 101 6.39 -10.57 -28.41
C ARG A 101 4.99 -10.88 -27.89
N LEU A 102 4.08 -11.32 -28.76
CA LEU A 102 2.69 -11.68 -28.40
C LEU A 102 2.66 -12.78 -27.34
N LYS A 103 3.56 -13.75 -27.38
CA LYS A 103 3.71 -14.80 -26.36
C LYS A 103 4.14 -14.22 -25.01
N ASN A 104 5.00 -13.19 -25.00
CA ASN A 104 5.40 -12.47 -23.79
C ASN A 104 4.26 -11.56 -23.27
N ASP A 105 3.53 -10.87 -24.15
CA ASP A 105 2.32 -10.09 -23.78
C ASP A 105 1.23 -11.01 -23.20
N ILE A 106 0.96 -12.16 -23.82
CA ILE A 106 0.04 -13.19 -23.31
C ILE A 106 0.51 -13.73 -21.96
N LYS A 107 1.82 -13.89 -21.73
CA LYS A 107 2.35 -14.29 -20.42
C LYS A 107 2.08 -13.19 -19.39
N ARG A 108 2.45 -11.93 -19.68
CA ARG A 108 2.21 -10.80 -18.77
C ARG A 108 0.73 -10.68 -18.42
N LEU A 109 -0.17 -10.78 -19.40
CA LEU A 109 -1.62 -10.77 -19.17
C LEU A 109 -2.11 -11.95 -18.31
N LYS A 110 -1.52 -13.15 -18.43
CA LYS A 110 -1.81 -14.29 -17.54
C LYS A 110 -1.34 -14.04 -16.11
N ASP A 111 -0.15 -13.49 -15.94
CA ASP A 111 0.44 -13.15 -14.65
C ASP A 111 -0.36 -11.99 -13.98
N GLU A 112 -0.79 -11.00 -14.76
CA GLU A 112 -1.74 -9.95 -14.35
C GLU A 112 -3.09 -10.54 -13.90
N ILE A 113 -3.70 -11.44 -14.70
CA ILE A 113 -4.96 -12.14 -14.36
C ILE A 113 -4.81 -12.98 -13.09
N ALA A 114 -3.66 -13.62 -12.85
CA ALA A 114 -3.39 -14.32 -11.59
C ALA A 114 -3.39 -13.34 -10.41
N SER A 115 -2.66 -12.22 -10.51
CA SER A 115 -2.65 -11.20 -9.46
C SER A 115 -4.04 -10.57 -9.20
N LEU A 116 -4.87 -10.46 -10.24
CA LEU A 116 -6.25 -9.96 -10.12
C LEU A 116 -7.18 -10.99 -9.46
N ARG A 117 -6.98 -12.29 -9.69
CA ARG A 117 -7.68 -13.36 -8.96
C ARG A 117 -7.27 -13.37 -7.48
N GLU A 118 -6.00 -13.18 -7.16
CA GLU A 118 -5.53 -13.07 -5.78
C GLU A 118 -6.09 -11.83 -5.06
N LYS A 119 -6.08 -10.67 -5.73
CA LYS A 119 -6.72 -9.43 -5.23
C LYS A 119 -8.23 -9.61 -5.04
N LYS A 120 -8.92 -10.28 -5.97
CA LYS A 120 -10.33 -10.65 -5.80
C LYS A 120 -10.54 -11.55 -4.59
N ASN A 121 -9.72 -12.59 -4.42
CA ASN A 121 -9.84 -13.53 -3.30
C ASN A 121 -9.59 -12.85 -1.94
N THR A 122 -8.62 -11.94 -1.84
CA THR A 122 -8.37 -11.16 -0.61
C THR A 122 -9.49 -10.15 -0.33
N GLN A 123 -10.05 -9.52 -1.36
CA GLN A 123 -11.25 -8.69 -1.22
C GLN A 123 -12.48 -9.51 -0.78
N GLU A 124 -12.77 -10.64 -1.42
CA GLU A 124 -13.86 -11.55 -1.00
C GLU A 124 -13.70 -12.03 0.44
N ASN A 125 -12.48 -12.39 0.86
CA ASN A 125 -12.20 -12.81 2.23
C ASN A 125 -12.32 -11.64 3.23
N THR A 126 -12.04 -10.41 2.79
CA THR A 126 -12.28 -9.20 3.58
C THR A 126 -13.78 -8.91 3.71
N ILE A 127 -14.55 -9.03 2.61
CA ILE A 127 -16.01 -8.92 2.61
C ILE A 127 -16.63 -9.98 3.53
N LYS A 128 -16.23 -11.25 3.43
CA LYS A 128 -16.70 -12.32 4.34
C LYS A 128 -16.41 -12.00 5.82
N LYS A 129 -15.24 -11.41 6.11
CA LYS A 129 -14.88 -10.94 7.47
C LYS A 129 -15.72 -9.74 7.92
N THR A 130 -16.00 -8.74 7.06
CA THR A 130 -16.83 -7.59 7.43
C THR A 130 -18.30 -7.95 7.53
N THR A 131 -18.82 -8.81 6.65
CA THR A 131 -20.18 -9.38 6.76
C THR A 131 -20.35 -10.14 8.08
N LYS A 132 -19.38 -10.99 8.49
CA LYS A 132 -19.46 -11.65 9.81
C LYS A 132 -19.41 -10.65 10.97
N LYS A 133 -18.59 -9.59 10.90
CA LYS A 133 -18.61 -8.51 11.91
C LYS A 133 -19.96 -7.79 11.97
N LEU A 134 -20.56 -7.52 10.82
CA LEU A 134 -21.88 -6.89 10.71
C LEU A 134 -22.98 -7.79 11.30
N GLU A 135 -22.93 -9.10 11.03
CA GLU A 135 -23.91 -10.05 11.59
C GLU A 135 -23.74 -10.22 13.11
N ASN A 136 -22.51 -10.24 13.62
CA ASN A 136 -22.23 -10.18 15.05
C ASN A 136 -22.76 -8.87 15.69
N LEU A 137 -22.67 -7.73 14.99
CA LEU A 137 -23.17 -6.44 15.48
C LEU A 137 -24.70 -6.35 15.43
N LYS A 138 -25.37 -6.95 14.43
CA LYS A 138 -26.83 -7.14 14.47
C LYS A 138 -27.22 -7.97 15.69
N GLN A 139 -26.64 -9.15 15.88
CA GLN A 139 -26.96 -10.01 17.02
C GLN A 139 -26.79 -9.27 18.35
N GLN A 140 -25.73 -8.45 18.49
CA GLN A 140 -25.57 -7.59 19.67
C GLN A 140 -26.68 -6.53 19.78
N MET A 141 -27.03 -5.85 18.69
CA MET A 141 -28.14 -4.88 18.64
C MET A 141 -29.48 -5.53 18.99
N ASP A 142 -29.75 -6.74 18.49
CA ASP A 142 -30.94 -7.53 18.78
C ASP A 142 -31.01 -7.86 20.30
N TRP A 143 -29.89 -8.28 20.90
CA TRP A 143 -29.76 -8.48 22.36
C TRP A 143 -29.90 -7.16 23.16
N ASP A 144 -29.33 -6.06 22.68
CA ASP A 144 -29.41 -4.74 23.32
C ASP A 144 -30.86 -4.19 23.26
N GLU A 145 -31.62 -4.52 22.19
CA GLU A 145 -33.04 -4.20 22.02
C GLU A 145 -33.94 -5.07 22.92
N GLU A 146 -33.74 -6.39 22.98
CA GLU A 146 -34.43 -7.28 23.93
C GLU A 146 -34.17 -6.83 25.38
N LEU A 147 -32.92 -6.49 25.71
CA LEU A 147 -32.54 -5.98 27.03
C LEU A 147 -33.26 -4.66 27.33
N LEU A 148 -33.28 -3.70 26.40
CA LEU A 148 -34.02 -2.44 26.54
C LEU A 148 -35.52 -2.68 26.74
N GLU A 149 -36.14 -3.60 26.00
CA GLU A 149 -37.53 -3.99 26.23
C GLU A 149 -37.76 -4.53 27.65
N THR A 150 -36.86 -5.37 28.18
CA THR A 150 -37.01 -5.88 29.56
C THR A 150 -36.88 -4.76 30.60
N TRP A 151 -35.95 -3.81 30.43
CA TRP A 151 -35.84 -2.64 31.30
C TRP A 151 -37.07 -1.73 31.21
N LEU A 152 -37.64 -1.52 30.02
CA LEU A 152 -38.88 -0.76 29.87
C LEU A 152 -40.08 -1.47 30.51
N LYS A 153 -40.17 -2.80 30.40
CA LYS A 153 -41.22 -3.61 31.05
C LYS A 153 -41.10 -3.54 32.58
N GLU A 154 -39.88 -3.57 33.11
CA GLU A 154 -39.64 -3.48 34.56
C GLU A 154 -39.82 -2.04 35.09
N LEU A 155 -39.39 -1.01 34.35
CA LEU A 155 -39.68 0.39 34.68
C LEU A 155 -41.19 0.63 34.78
N ASN A 156 -41.96 0.17 33.78
CA ASN A 156 -43.42 0.25 33.79
C ASN A 156 -44.03 -0.52 34.98
N ARG A 157 -43.44 -1.62 35.45
CA ARG A 157 -43.87 -2.27 36.70
C ARG A 157 -43.62 -1.37 37.90
N THR A 158 -42.40 -0.83 38.05
CA THR A 158 -42.07 0.05 39.17
C THR A 158 -42.91 1.33 39.20
N ASP A 159 -43.27 1.90 38.05
CA ASP A 159 -44.18 3.06 37.96
C ASP A 159 -45.63 2.68 38.31
N ASN A 160 -46.10 1.49 37.94
CA ASN A 160 -47.41 0.98 38.36
C ASN A 160 -47.46 0.69 39.87
N ASP A 161 -46.40 0.11 40.43
CA ASP A 161 -46.29 -0.17 41.87
C ASP A 161 -46.16 1.13 42.68
N ALA A 162 -45.36 2.10 42.22
CA ALA A 162 -45.30 3.44 42.81
C ALA A 162 -46.67 4.14 42.75
N SER A 163 -47.38 4.03 41.63
CA SER A 163 -48.76 4.54 41.48
C SER A 163 -49.76 3.82 42.39
N ALA A 164 -49.55 2.54 42.71
CA ALA A 164 -50.37 1.79 43.65
C ALA A 164 -50.07 2.21 45.10
N ILE A 165 -48.79 2.34 45.46
CA ILE A 165 -48.34 2.84 46.77
C ILE A 165 -48.87 4.25 47.02
N GLN A 166 -48.81 5.15 46.02
CA GLN A 166 -49.37 6.50 46.13
C GLN A 166 -50.90 6.49 46.34
N LYS A 167 -51.63 5.59 45.66
CA LYS A 167 -53.08 5.41 45.89
C LYS A 167 -53.38 4.91 47.30
N TYR A 168 -52.60 3.96 47.83
CA TYR A 168 -52.75 3.50 49.21
C TYR A 168 -52.41 4.60 50.22
N ALA A 169 -51.33 5.37 50.00
CA ALA A 169 -50.97 6.51 50.84
C ALA A 169 -52.10 7.55 50.92
N LEU A 170 -52.70 7.92 49.78
CA LEU A 170 -53.85 8.85 49.74
C LEU A 170 -55.10 8.27 50.44
N GLN A 171 -55.33 6.96 50.35
CA GLN A 171 -56.41 6.30 51.10
C GLN A 171 -56.14 6.30 52.61
N ASP A 172 -54.89 6.09 53.02
CA ASP A 172 -54.49 6.06 54.42
C ASP A 172 -54.43 7.47 55.03
N GLU A 173 -54.03 8.50 54.29
CA GLU A 173 -54.23 9.91 54.67
C GLU A 173 -55.72 10.23 54.91
N GLY A 174 -56.61 9.76 54.03
CA GLY A 174 -58.06 9.88 54.19
C GLY A 174 -58.59 9.21 55.47
N LYS A 175 -58.11 7.98 55.76
CA LYS A 175 -58.44 7.27 57.01
C LYS A 175 -57.88 8.02 58.22
N LEU A 176 -56.62 8.47 58.18
CA LEU A 176 -55.95 9.16 59.27
C LEU A 176 -56.63 10.50 59.58
N GLY A 177 -57.06 11.24 58.56
CA GLY A 177 -57.91 12.43 58.73
C GLY A 177 -59.25 12.11 59.41
N SER A 178 -59.92 11.01 59.02
CA SER A 178 -61.18 10.59 59.66
C SER A 178 -60.99 10.15 61.12
N LEU A 179 -59.87 9.50 61.45
CA LEU A 179 -59.52 9.07 62.80
C LEU A 179 -59.12 10.27 63.68
N ASN A 180 -58.36 11.23 63.15
CA ASN A 180 -58.07 12.48 63.85
C ASN A 180 -59.35 13.26 64.18
N LEU A 181 -60.29 13.38 63.24
CA LEU A 181 -61.61 13.99 63.49
C LEU A 181 -62.39 13.24 64.59
N GLN A 182 -62.25 11.92 64.69
CA GLN A 182 -62.87 11.12 65.76
C GLN A 182 -62.16 11.34 67.11
N ILE A 183 -60.83 11.43 67.12
CA ILE A 183 -60.02 11.75 68.31
C ILE A 183 -60.35 13.17 68.83
N GLU A 184 -60.49 14.16 67.95
CA GLU A 184 -60.89 15.52 68.30
C GLU A 184 -62.28 15.56 68.95
N LYS A 185 -63.27 14.87 68.35
CA LYS A 185 -64.62 14.74 68.93
C LYS A 185 -64.61 14.10 70.32
N LEU A 186 -63.95 12.94 70.46
CA LEU A 186 -63.83 12.26 71.76
C LEU A 186 -63.07 13.09 72.78
N THR A 187 -62.09 13.90 72.36
CA THR A 187 -61.36 14.84 73.22
C THR A 187 -62.25 16.01 73.65
N MET A 188 -63.09 16.54 72.76
CA MET A 188 -64.10 17.55 73.12
C MET A 188 -65.13 16.99 74.11
N GLU A 189 -65.66 15.79 73.87
CA GLU A 189 -66.61 15.12 74.77
C GLU A 189 -65.98 14.83 76.15
N ALA A 190 -64.74 14.33 76.18
CA ALA A 190 -64.00 14.13 77.43
C ALA A 190 -63.76 15.44 78.19
N ASN A 191 -63.46 16.53 77.48
CA ASN A 191 -63.30 17.86 78.09
C ASN A 191 -64.62 18.46 78.59
N GLN A 192 -65.74 18.20 77.90
CA GLN A 192 -67.08 18.57 78.38
C GLN A 192 -67.44 17.80 79.65
N LYS A 193 -67.24 16.48 79.68
CA LYS A 193 -67.48 15.65 80.87
C LYS A 193 -66.57 16.01 82.04
N ARG A 194 -65.32 16.40 81.78
CA ARG A 194 -64.40 16.92 82.80
C ARG A 194 -64.95 18.20 83.43
N ARG A 195 -65.33 19.20 82.63
CA ARG A 195 -65.94 20.45 83.13
C ARG A 195 -67.23 20.20 83.91
N ALA A 196 -68.06 19.25 83.49
CA ALA A 196 -69.24 18.87 84.26
C ALA A 196 -68.86 18.29 85.63
N LEU A 197 -67.89 17.37 85.69
CA LEU A 197 -67.37 16.83 86.95
C LEU A 197 -66.71 17.91 87.83
N ASP A 198 -65.96 18.84 87.24
CA ASP A 198 -65.34 19.96 87.95
C ASP A 198 -66.43 20.86 88.59
N ASN A 199 -67.52 21.15 87.86
CA ASN A 199 -68.66 21.90 88.38
C ASN A 199 -69.36 21.16 89.54
N GLU A 200 -69.76 19.90 89.36
CA GLU A 200 -70.42 19.06 90.37
C GLU A 200 -69.55 18.94 91.64
N LEU A 201 -68.22 18.87 91.48
CA LEU A 201 -67.26 18.89 92.57
C LEU A 201 -67.26 20.25 93.30
N THR A 202 -67.27 21.37 92.57
CA THR A 202 -67.37 22.70 93.23
C THR A 202 -68.71 22.88 93.95
N GLU A 203 -69.82 22.43 93.39
CA GLU A 203 -71.14 22.49 94.03
C GLU A 203 -71.17 21.63 95.31
N THR A 204 -70.63 20.41 95.25
CA THR A 204 -70.46 19.52 96.41
C THR A 204 -69.59 20.16 97.49
N ILE A 205 -68.48 20.80 97.13
CA ILE A 205 -67.61 21.50 98.08
C ILE A 205 -68.34 22.70 98.72
N THR A 206 -69.10 23.50 97.95
CA THR A 206 -69.88 24.61 98.51
C THR A 206 -70.96 24.12 99.47
N ALA A 207 -71.69 23.04 99.13
CA ALA A 207 -72.68 22.45 100.03
C ALA A 207 -72.04 21.91 101.32
N GLN A 208 -70.84 21.31 101.24
CA GLN A 208 -70.10 20.87 102.43
C GLN A 208 -69.67 22.08 103.30
N MET A 209 -69.20 23.18 102.70
CA MET A 209 -68.87 24.40 103.44
C MET A 209 -70.09 25.05 104.12
N GLU A 210 -71.27 24.97 103.50
CA GLU A 210 -72.53 25.42 104.11
C GLU A 210 -72.95 24.52 105.29
N LEU A 211 -72.81 23.20 105.16
CA LEU A 211 -73.06 22.25 106.24
C LEU A 211 -72.08 22.43 107.42
N ASP A 212 -70.79 22.65 107.14
CA ASP A 212 -69.78 22.88 108.17
C ASP A 212 -70.01 24.20 108.92
N ARG A 213 -70.39 25.27 108.19
CA ARG A 213 -70.82 26.54 108.81
C ARG A 213 -72.08 26.35 109.65
N ALA A 214 -73.10 25.64 109.16
CA ALA A 214 -74.28 25.33 109.96
C ALA A 214 -73.93 24.52 111.22
N ALA A 215 -72.97 23.60 111.14
CA ALA A 215 -72.46 22.86 112.30
C ALA A 215 -71.63 23.72 113.27
N GLU A 216 -70.95 24.77 112.81
CA GLU A 216 -70.37 25.81 113.67
C GLU A 216 -71.45 26.65 114.36
N ASP A 217 -72.48 27.08 113.65
CA ASP A 217 -73.59 27.84 114.21
C ASP A 217 -74.43 27.03 115.20
N PHE A 218 -74.67 25.73 114.95
CA PHE A 218 -75.27 24.84 115.96
C PHE A 218 -74.39 24.71 117.22
N ARG A 219 -73.06 24.65 117.08
CA ARG A 219 -72.13 24.64 118.24
C ARG A 219 -72.17 25.97 119.00
N ARG A 220 -72.21 27.10 118.29
CA ARG A 220 -72.35 28.47 118.83
C ARG A 220 -73.64 28.61 119.64
N VAL A 221 -74.79 28.31 119.04
CA VAL A 221 -76.11 28.38 119.68
C VAL A 221 -76.22 27.39 120.86
N HIS A 222 -75.55 26.23 120.79
CA HIS A 222 -75.50 25.33 121.95
C HIS A 222 -74.68 25.89 123.10
N GLN A 223 -73.55 26.55 122.84
CA GLN A 223 -72.75 27.25 123.87
C GLN A 223 -73.54 28.42 124.49
N GLU A 224 -74.18 29.25 123.67
CA GLU A 224 -75.06 30.34 124.11
C GLU A 224 -76.20 29.80 124.99
N ARG A 225 -76.84 28.70 124.60
CA ARG A 225 -77.86 28.02 125.40
C ARG A 225 -77.33 27.51 126.75
N GLN A 226 -76.12 26.94 126.78
CA GLN A 226 -75.51 26.47 128.04
C GLN A 226 -75.15 27.64 128.97
N GLU A 227 -74.67 28.76 128.43
CA GLU A 227 -74.41 29.98 129.20
C GLU A 227 -75.70 30.60 129.75
N VAL A 228 -76.79 30.62 128.96
CA VAL A 228 -78.12 31.04 129.46
C VAL A 228 -78.63 30.11 130.56
N ILE A 229 -78.44 28.79 130.44
CA ILE A 229 -78.76 27.82 131.51
C ILE A 229 -77.93 28.14 132.77
N ARG A 230 -76.62 28.34 132.64
CA ARG A 230 -75.72 28.69 133.75
C ARG A 230 -76.14 30.00 134.43
N GLN A 231 -76.59 31.00 133.68
CA GLN A 231 -77.14 32.24 134.22
C GLN A 231 -78.46 32.00 134.99
N TRP A 232 -79.32 31.12 134.49
CA TRP A 232 -80.57 30.72 135.15
C TRP A 232 -80.33 29.92 136.45
N GLU A 233 -79.38 29.00 136.45
CA GLU A 233 -78.91 28.27 137.64
C GLU A 233 -78.34 29.22 138.71
N ASN A 234 -77.55 30.21 138.30
CA ASN A 234 -77.05 31.25 139.21
C ASN A 234 -78.19 32.11 139.78
N ALA A 235 -79.23 32.42 138.99
CA ALA A 235 -80.41 33.12 139.48
C ALA A 235 -81.20 32.28 140.52
N ILE A 236 -81.35 30.98 140.29
CA ILE A 236 -81.94 30.04 141.25
C ILE A 236 -81.12 29.99 142.55
N HIS A 237 -79.79 29.89 142.47
CA HIS A 237 -78.95 29.90 143.68
C HIS A 237 -79.01 31.23 144.45
N GLN A 238 -79.13 32.37 143.77
CA GLN A 238 -79.36 33.66 144.45
C GLN A 238 -80.75 33.72 145.11
N MET A 239 -81.78 33.14 144.50
CA MET A 239 -83.12 33.02 145.08
C MET A 239 -83.11 32.12 146.33
N GLN A 240 -82.56 30.90 146.22
CA GLN A 240 -82.40 29.97 147.35
C GLN A 240 -81.62 30.59 148.52
N LYS A 241 -80.60 31.40 148.23
CA LYS A 241 -79.86 32.12 149.27
C LYS A 241 -80.72 33.19 149.96
N ARG A 242 -81.55 33.92 149.19
CA ARG A 242 -82.51 34.90 149.76
C ARG A 242 -83.56 34.22 150.63
N ASP A 243 -84.05 33.05 150.24
CA ASP A 243 -84.99 32.27 151.04
C ASP A 243 -84.35 31.85 152.38
N GLN A 244 -83.10 31.38 152.37
CA GLN A 244 -82.33 31.07 153.58
C GLN A 244 -82.07 32.30 154.47
N GLU A 245 -81.82 33.48 153.87
CA GLU A 245 -81.68 34.76 154.58
C GLU A 245 -83.02 35.18 155.24
N ILE A 246 -84.16 34.86 154.62
CA ILE A 246 -85.52 35.11 155.16
C ILE A 246 -85.83 34.16 156.34
N ASP A 247 -85.54 32.87 156.22
CA ASP A 247 -85.78 31.88 157.29
C ASP A 247 -84.96 32.20 158.56
N GLN A 248 -83.71 32.62 158.40
CA GLN A 248 -82.88 33.10 159.52
C GLN A 248 -83.50 34.34 160.20
N CYS A 249 -84.07 35.26 159.42
CA CYS A 249 -84.77 36.44 159.95
C CYS A 249 -86.09 36.08 160.66
N ALA A 250 -86.76 34.99 160.26
CA ALA A 250 -87.94 34.47 160.94
C ALA A 250 -87.60 33.85 162.30
N SER A 251 -86.52 33.08 162.39
CA SER A 251 -86.05 32.45 163.64
C SER A 251 -85.80 33.47 164.76
N ILE A 252 -85.05 34.54 164.46
CA ILE A 252 -84.70 35.60 165.43
C ILE A 252 -85.95 36.29 166.00
N LYS A 253 -87.01 36.48 165.20
CA LYS A 253 -88.27 37.08 165.65
C LYS A 253 -89.04 36.21 166.64
N GLN A 254 -88.84 34.89 166.63
CA GLN A 254 -89.50 33.99 167.57
C GLN A 254 -88.81 33.96 168.94
N GLU A 255 -87.48 34.10 168.99
CA GLU A 255 -86.75 34.20 170.27
C GLU A 255 -87.10 35.46 171.07
N ILE A 256 -87.34 36.59 170.40
CA ILE A 256 -87.69 37.86 171.03
C ILE A 256 -89.03 37.74 171.77
N ARG A 257 -90.05 37.18 171.10
CA ARG A 257 -91.40 36.96 171.67
C ARG A 257 -91.37 36.10 172.94
N ASN A 258 -90.52 35.08 172.97
CA ASN A 258 -90.38 34.20 174.14
C ASN A 258 -89.81 34.95 175.35
N LYS A 259 -88.89 35.90 175.15
CA LYS A 259 -88.31 36.73 176.22
C LYS A 259 -89.31 37.78 176.74
N GLU A 260 -90.18 38.31 175.89
CA GLU A 260 -91.24 39.26 176.25
C GLU A 260 -92.38 38.64 177.10
N ILE A 261 -92.57 37.31 177.06
CA ILE A 261 -93.55 36.61 177.90
C ILE A 261 -93.00 36.46 179.33
N LEU A 262 -91.76 35.97 179.45
CA LEU A 262 -91.10 35.69 180.74
C LEU A 262 -90.90 36.96 181.60
N LEU A 263 -90.73 38.14 180.97
CA LEU A 263 -90.70 39.43 181.66
C LEU A 263 -92.07 39.89 182.21
N ARG A 264 -93.19 39.49 181.58
CA ARG A 264 -94.55 39.77 182.09
C ARG A 264 -94.91 38.89 183.29
N GLU A 265 -94.49 37.63 183.26
CA GLU A 265 -94.67 36.70 184.40
C GLU A 265 -93.91 37.20 185.65
N LYS A 266 -92.68 37.70 185.47
CA LYS A 266 -91.87 38.25 186.57
C LYS A 266 -92.41 39.55 187.16
N THR A 267 -93.08 40.39 186.36
CA THR A 267 -93.71 41.63 186.87
C THR A 267 -95.04 41.37 187.55
N ALA A 268 -95.85 40.41 187.08
CA ALA A 268 -97.09 40.00 187.75
C ALA A 268 -96.85 39.43 189.16
N PHE A 269 -95.78 38.64 189.35
CA PHE A 269 -95.44 38.04 190.64
C PHE A 269 -95.19 39.07 191.75
N LEU A 270 -94.51 40.18 191.45
CA LEU A 270 -94.21 41.25 192.41
C LEU A 270 -95.44 42.05 192.84
N VAL A 271 -96.48 42.15 192.00
CA VAL A 271 -97.73 42.84 192.36
C VAL A 271 -98.53 42.01 193.37
N ASN A 272 -98.52 40.68 193.24
CA ASN A 272 -99.31 39.78 194.09
C ASN A 272 -98.85 39.79 195.56
N GLU A 273 -97.53 39.86 195.81
CA GLU A 273 -96.95 39.94 197.16
C GLU A 273 -97.32 41.23 197.91
N THR A 274 -97.45 42.36 197.20
CA THR A 274 -97.81 43.63 197.82
C THR A 274 -99.29 43.71 198.23
N VAL A 275 -100.18 43.03 197.49
CA VAL A 275 -101.60 42.92 197.85
C VAL A 275 -101.79 42.04 199.09
N ASN A 276 -101.10 40.90 199.16
CA ASN A 276 -101.21 39.96 200.30
C ASN A 276 -100.95 40.62 201.66
N ASN A 277 -99.91 41.46 201.78
CA ASN A 277 -99.61 42.16 203.03
C ASN A 277 -100.69 43.18 203.44
N MET A 278 -101.41 43.76 202.47
CA MET A 278 -102.45 44.76 202.74
C MET A 278 -103.79 44.15 203.18
N GLU A 279 -104.00 42.84 202.97
CA GLU A 279 -105.22 42.16 203.41
C GLU A 279 -105.21 41.76 204.89
N TYR A 280 -104.04 41.50 205.47
CA TYR A 280 -103.94 40.98 206.85
C TYR A 280 -104.33 42.02 207.91
N GLU A 281 -104.03 43.31 207.72
CA GLU A 281 -104.44 44.36 208.68
C GLU A 281 -105.96 44.62 208.68
N LYS A 282 -106.64 44.46 207.54
CA LYS A 282 -108.08 44.77 207.43
C LYS A 282 -109.00 43.66 207.95
N ARG A 283 -108.55 42.41 208.00
CA ARG A 283 -109.39 41.24 208.32
C ARG A 283 -109.70 41.06 209.82
N ILE A 284 -108.93 41.66 210.73
CA ILE A 284 -109.16 41.52 212.18
C ILE A 284 -110.20 42.52 212.70
N LEU A 285 -110.14 43.80 212.30
CA LEU A 285 -111.04 44.87 212.79
C LEU A 285 -112.51 44.75 212.33
N THR A 286 -112.81 43.85 211.39
CA THR A 286 -114.16 43.69 210.80
C THR A 286 -114.86 42.41 211.24
N ALA A 287 -114.12 41.35 211.55
CA ALA A 287 -114.67 40.08 212.05
C ALA A 287 -115.40 40.21 213.40
N GLU A 288 -115.02 41.19 214.24
CA GLU A 288 -115.61 41.39 215.56
C GLU A 288 -117.01 42.01 215.56
N ARG A 289 -117.54 42.50 214.42
CA ARG A 289 -118.81 43.26 214.40
C ARG A 289 -119.98 42.60 213.69
N GLU A 290 -119.77 41.85 212.60
CA GLU A 290 -120.88 41.40 211.75
C GLU A 290 -121.43 40.00 212.07
N ALA A 291 -120.70 39.19 212.86
CA ALA A 291 -121.32 38.04 213.54
C ALA A 291 -122.43 38.49 214.52
N ASN A 292 -122.34 39.73 215.02
CA ASN A 292 -123.18 40.28 216.08
C ASN A 292 -124.33 41.18 215.58
N ASN A 293 -124.84 40.93 214.37
CA ASN A 293 -126.29 40.85 214.14
C ASN A 293 -126.67 40.14 212.81
N LEU A 294 -126.37 38.83 212.77
CA LEU A 294 -127.28 37.84 212.15
C LEU A 294 -128.31 37.26 213.13
N ARG A 295 -128.25 37.65 214.41
CA ARG A 295 -129.44 38.15 215.07
C ARG A 295 -129.99 39.28 214.19
N LYS A 296 -131.18 39.15 213.62
CA LYS A 296 -132.38 39.59 214.33
C LYS A 296 -132.15 40.96 215.03
N GLU A 297 -132.89 42.00 214.73
CA GLU A 297 -134.34 41.94 214.58
C GLU A 297 -134.77 41.37 213.21
N PHE A 298 -135.57 40.30 213.16
CA PHE A 298 -136.88 40.19 213.80
C PHE A 298 -137.67 41.48 213.54
N GLN A 299 -137.81 41.82 212.27
CA GLN A 299 -138.97 41.42 211.47
C GLN A 299 -140.02 42.54 211.50
N ALA A 300 -140.90 42.67 210.51
CA ALA A 300 -140.96 42.02 209.22
C ALA A 300 -141.36 42.95 208.07
N GLN A 301 -141.96 44.15 208.25
CA GLN A 301 -141.32 45.44 208.62
C GLN A 301 -140.08 45.82 207.78
N ASP A 302 -139.77 45.06 206.72
CA ASP A 302 -139.17 45.49 205.46
C ASP A 302 -138.11 46.62 205.53
N THR A 303 -136.92 46.51 206.15
CA THR A 303 -136.01 45.40 206.51
C THR A 303 -135.55 44.44 205.39
N ARG A 304 -136.17 44.45 204.20
CA ARG A 304 -135.64 43.75 203.01
C ARG A 304 -136.23 44.30 201.69
N ARG A 305 -135.44 44.46 200.61
CA ARG A 305 -133.98 44.66 200.47
C ARG A 305 -133.67 45.15 199.05
N THR A 306 -132.69 46.04 198.86
CA THR A 306 -132.54 46.83 197.60
C THR A 306 -131.07 47.00 197.17
N GLN A 307 -130.85 47.37 195.89
CA GLN A 307 -129.69 48.10 195.26
C GLN A 307 -128.75 47.34 194.26
N LEU A 308 -128.77 47.85 192.99
CA LEU A 308 -127.66 48.27 192.08
C LEU A 308 -126.57 47.24 191.62
N GLN A 309 -126.37 46.92 190.32
CA GLN A 309 -125.80 47.65 189.13
C GLN A 309 -124.24 47.60 189.04
N ASP A 310 -123.51 47.48 187.89
CA ASP A 310 -123.77 47.55 186.42
C ASP A 310 -122.68 46.77 185.58
N GLU A 311 -122.83 46.59 184.24
CA GLU A 311 -121.81 45.98 183.34
C GLU A 311 -121.72 46.50 181.85
N HIS A 312 -120.54 46.31 181.23
CA HIS A 312 -120.25 45.82 179.84
C HIS A 312 -120.20 46.68 178.52
N CYS A 313 -119.33 46.19 177.59
CA CYS A 313 -119.45 46.10 176.09
C CYS A 313 -118.59 46.92 175.07
N LEU A 314 -118.55 46.36 173.82
CA LEU A 314 -117.99 46.78 172.49
C LEU A 314 -116.55 46.31 172.12
N GLY A 315 -116.24 45.85 170.88
CA GLY A 315 -117.08 45.50 169.72
C GLY A 315 -116.30 45.21 168.39
N ASN A 316 -117.00 44.75 167.33
CA ASN A 316 -116.64 44.76 165.87
C ASN A 316 -115.45 43.89 165.34
N LEU A 317 -115.42 43.33 164.10
CA LEU A 317 -116.42 43.02 163.04
C LEU A 317 -115.76 42.09 161.96
N HIS A 318 -116.43 41.04 161.43
CA HIS A 318 -115.88 40.17 160.36
C HIS A 318 -116.96 39.33 159.62
N LEU A 319 -116.84 39.11 158.29
CA LEU A 319 -117.17 37.88 157.47
C LEU A 319 -117.42 38.20 155.96
N THR A 320 -117.18 37.24 155.04
CA THR A 320 -117.75 37.09 153.66
C THR A 320 -117.25 38.06 152.56
N SER A 321 -117.33 37.83 151.22
CA SER A 321 -117.88 36.73 150.36
C SER A 321 -117.18 36.73 148.95
N VAL A 322 -116.74 35.61 148.32
CA VAL A 322 -117.48 34.68 147.38
C VAL A 322 -117.39 35.01 145.86
N ILE A 323 -117.00 34.01 145.03
CA ILE A 323 -117.33 33.79 143.58
C ILE A 323 -116.56 34.61 142.49
N LEU A 324 -116.30 34.18 141.23
CA LEU A 324 -116.60 32.96 140.42
C LEU A 324 -115.48 32.66 139.36
N PHE A 325 -115.29 31.38 139.01
CA PHE A 325 -115.14 30.73 137.66
C PHE A 325 -114.28 31.33 136.49
N ARG A 326 -113.93 30.64 135.37
CA ARG A 326 -113.83 29.23 134.85
C ARG A 326 -113.98 29.33 133.31
N LEU A 327 -113.45 28.51 132.40
CA LEU A 327 -112.30 27.58 132.19
C LEU A 327 -112.54 26.98 130.76
N LYS A 328 -111.75 26.00 130.28
CA LYS A 328 -111.97 25.14 129.08
C LYS A 328 -111.79 25.80 127.69
N LEU A 329 -111.67 25.08 126.55
CA LEU A 329 -111.10 23.74 126.21
C LEU A 329 -111.28 23.50 124.68
N LEU A 330 -110.29 22.89 123.99
CA LEU A 330 -110.39 22.13 122.72
C LEU A 330 -110.93 22.78 121.40
N ASN A 331 -110.16 22.57 120.32
CA ASN A 331 -110.52 21.85 119.07
C ASN A 331 -110.50 22.52 117.67
N GLU A 332 -110.03 21.72 116.71
CA GLU A 332 -110.40 21.52 115.29
C GLU A 332 -110.57 22.65 114.23
N LYS A 333 -109.91 22.37 113.07
CA LYS A 333 -110.34 22.50 111.65
C LYS A 333 -110.79 23.86 111.06
N ASN A 334 -110.06 24.23 109.99
CA ASN A 334 -110.49 24.87 108.72
C ASN A 334 -111.37 26.15 108.70
N ALA A 335 -110.78 27.16 108.03
CA ALA A 335 -111.39 28.08 107.04
C ALA A 335 -111.99 29.43 107.49
N SER A 336 -111.94 30.37 106.52
CA SER A 336 -112.66 31.66 106.40
C SER A 336 -112.50 32.75 107.48
N LEU A 337 -111.46 33.59 107.27
CA LEU A 337 -111.50 35.06 107.08
C LEU A 337 -112.19 36.05 108.07
N SER A 338 -111.60 37.26 108.13
CA SER A 338 -112.06 38.50 108.83
C SER A 338 -111.83 38.46 110.36
N ASP A 339 -111.48 39.52 111.11
CA ASP A 339 -111.93 40.92 111.16
C ASP A 339 -110.75 41.86 111.54
N LYS A 340 -110.52 43.04 110.94
CA LYS A 340 -111.38 44.22 110.64
C LYS A 340 -111.71 45.14 111.84
N LEU A 341 -110.93 46.23 111.90
CA LEU A 341 -111.38 47.63 112.01
C LEU A 341 -112.18 48.08 113.26
N LYS A 342 -111.50 48.84 114.12
CA LYS A 342 -112.01 49.70 115.22
C LYS A 342 -110.99 50.84 115.42
N LEU A 343 -111.29 52.11 115.69
CA LEU A 343 -112.51 52.93 115.79
C LEU A 343 -112.21 54.25 115.02
N ALA A 344 -113.08 55.24 114.79
CA ALA A 344 -114.20 55.77 115.59
C ALA A 344 -115.21 56.52 114.64
N ILE A 345 -116.53 56.61 114.91
CA ILE A 345 -117.22 57.66 115.73
C ILE A 345 -117.15 59.05 115.04
N GLU A 346 -118.24 59.80 114.78
CA GLU A 346 -119.66 59.64 115.17
C GLU A 346 -120.65 60.26 114.14
N GLU A 347 -121.92 60.35 114.55
CA GLU A 347 -123.13 60.63 113.76
C GLU A 347 -123.42 62.13 113.50
N THR A 348 -124.26 62.40 112.49
CA THR A 348 -125.28 63.47 112.44
C THR A 348 -126.01 63.31 111.09
N LEU A 349 -127.12 62.57 110.96
CA LEU A 349 -128.40 62.72 111.65
C LEU A 349 -128.84 64.19 111.74
N THR A 350 -129.91 64.51 110.99
CA THR A 350 -130.61 65.80 111.01
C THR A 350 -132.13 65.56 111.01
N ALA A 351 -132.61 65.02 112.13
CA ALA A 351 -134.00 65.09 112.58
C ALA A 351 -134.00 64.89 114.10
N GLU A 352 -134.76 65.73 114.81
CA GLU A 352 -134.87 65.85 116.28
C GLU A 352 -133.66 66.49 116.99
N GLU A 353 -133.66 67.77 117.34
CA GLU A 353 -134.59 68.54 118.22
C GLU A 353 -134.30 68.40 119.73
N LYS A 354 -133.40 69.25 120.23
CA LYS A 354 -133.61 69.93 121.53
C LYS A 354 -133.19 71.39 121.48
N ALA A 355 -134.12 72.20 120.96
CA ALA A 355 -134.28 73.60 121.33
C ALA A 355 -135.77 73.80 121.66
N LEU A 356 -136.08 74.66 122.65
CA LEU A 356 -137.43 74.89 123.19
C LEU A 356 -138.04 73.64 123.89
N LYS A 357 -139.02 73.75 124.78
CA LYS A 357 -139.59 74.96 125.42
C LYS A 357 -138.60 75.57 126.44
N LEU A 358 -138.75 76.78 126.96
CA LEU A 358 -139.89 77.70 127.04
C LEU A 358 -140.45 78.20 125.68
N GLU A 359 -141.71 78.65 125.75
CA GLU A 359 -142.42 79.65 124.91
C GLU A 359 -142.12 79.66 123.39
N GLU A 360 -143.04 79.42 122.45
CA GLU A 360 -144.52 79.42 122.47
C GLU A 360 -145.13 80.72 123.04
N ILE A 361 -145.71 81.56 122.16
CA ILE A 361 -146.20 82.93 122.44
C ILE A 361 -145.06 83.87 122.90
N LEU A 362 -144.42 84.70 122.05
CA LEU A 362 -144.92 85.92 121.41
C LEU A 362 -143.87 86.44 120.38
N LYS A 363 -144.18 87.07 119.23
CA LYS A 363 -145.38 87.06 118.38
C LYS A 363 -145.10 87.71 117.00
N GLU A 364 -145.46 87.03 115.91
CA GLU A 364 -146.16 87.55 114.72
C GLU A 364 -145.85 88.88 113.99
N GLU A 365 -144.66 89.50 114.07
CA GLU A 365 -144.30 90.62 113.15
C GLU A 365 -143.14 90.34 112.16
N GLU A 366 -142.40 89.22 112.28
CA GLU A 366 -141.45 88.79 111.25
C GLU A 366 -142.12 87.98 110.12
N LYS A 367 -142.47 88.60 108.97
CA LYS A 367 -142.64 87.82 107.71
C LYS A 367 -142.61 88.49 106.33
N SER A 368 -142.80 89.81 106.20
CA SER A 368 -143.16 90.38 104.88
C SER A 368 -142.00 90.75 103.93
N GLU A 369 -140.84 91.18 104.41
CA GLU A 369 -139.89 91.90 103.53
C GLU A 369 -138.72 91.08 102.95
N LYS A 370 -138.36 89.92 103.53
CA LYS A 370 -137.15 89.16 103.13
C LYS A 370 -137.28 88.23 101.91
N GLU A 371 -138.46 88.09 101.29
CA GLU A 371 -138.65 87.14 100.18
C GLU A 371 -138.10 87.60 98.81
N ASN A 372 -137.91 88.90 98.58
CA ASN A 372 -137.62 89.43 97.25
C ASN A 372 -136.17 89.24 96.78
N GLU A 373 -135.20 89.21 97.69
CA GLU A 373 -133.77 89.15 97.34
C GLU A 373 -133.34 87.77 96.80
N MET A 374 -134.00 86.69 97.26
CA MET A 374 -133.62 85.30 96.97
C MET A 374 -133.87 84.82 95.52
N ARG A 375 -134.52 85.63 94.67
CA ARG A 375 -134.77 85.24 93.26
C ARG A 375 -133.60 85.60 92.35
N GLN A 376 -133.03 86.79 92.48
CA GLN A 376 -132.01 87.31 91.54
C GLN A 376 -130.70 86.51 91.56
N LEU A 377 -130.35 85.91 92.70
CA LEU A 377 -129.13 85.11 92.87
C LEU A 377 -129.13 83.78 92.08
N LYS A 378 -130.31 83.24 91.71
CA LYS A 378 -130.40 81.92 91.05
C LYS A 378 -130.03 81.97 89.56
N ASP A 379 -130.44 83.02 88.84
CA ASP A 379 -130.20 83.15 87.40
C ASP A 379 -128.72 83.42 87.04
N LEU A 380 -127.99 84.10 87.93
CA LEU A 380 -126.55 84.32 87.80
C LEU A 380 -125.76 83.00 87.88
N LEU A 381 -126.19 82.09 88.76
CA LEU A 381 -125.50 80.83 89.01
C LEU A 381 -125.57 79.90 87.79
N PHE A 382 -126.73 79.81 87.13
CA PHE A 382 -126.91 78.99 85.92
C PHE A 382 -125.99 79.40 84.76
N LYS A 383 -125.86 80.70 84.49
CA LYS A 383 -124.99 81.23 83.41
C LYS A 383 -123.52 80.86 83.65
N LYS A 384 -123.04 80.96 84.89
CA LYS A 384 -121.66 80.58 85.24
C LYS A 384 -121.40 79.08 85.13
N THR A 385 -122.40 78.23 85.42
CA THR A 385 -122.29 76.77 85.16
C THR A 385 -122.16 76.45 83.66
N GLN A 386 -122.81 77.21 82.78
CA GLN A 386 -122.73 76.98 81.33
C GLN A 386 -121.37 77.38 80.74
N GLU A 387 -120.82 78.52 81.16
CA GLU A 387 -119.46 78.94 80.78
C GLU A 387 -118.39 77.91 81.19
N LEU A 388 -118.52 77.32 82.39
CA LEU A 388 -117.60 76.33 82.94
C LEU A 388 -117.49 75.06 82.07
N LYS A 389 -118.62 74.57 81.55
CA LYS A 389 -118.62 73.41 80.63
C LYS A 389 -117.86 73.69 79.34
N VAL A 390 -118.08 74.85 78.73
CA VAL A 390 -117.42 75.23 77.45
C VAL A 390 -115.90 75.31 77.60
N GLN A 391 -115.38 75.71 78.76
CA GLN A 391 -113.93 75.68 79.00
C GLN A 391 -113.41 74.25 79.26
N SER A 392 -114.13 73.43 80.03
CA SER A 392 -113.77 72.02 80.26
C SER A 392 -113.73 71.19 78.97
N ASP A 393 -114.62 71.47 78.00
CA ASP A 393 -114.61 70.76 76.71
C ASP A 393 -113.44 71.19 75.79
N LYS A 394 -112.99 72.45 75.88
CA LYS A 394 -111.75 72.91 75.22
C LYS A 394 -110.50 72.29 75.84
N GLU A 395 -110.46 72.19 77.16
CA GLU A 395 -109.37 71.54 77.91
C GLU A 395 -109.17 70.09 77.44
N LYS A 396 -110.26 69.33 77.28
CA LYS A 396 -110.22 67.93 76.76
C LYS A 396 -109.65 67.84 75.34
N ILE A 397 -109.97 68.79 74.47
CA ILE A 397 -109.44 68.84 73.09
C ILE A 397 -107.93 69.09 73.12
N ILE A 398 -107.47 70.08 73.89
CA ILE A 398 -106.05 70.40 74.03
C ILE A 398 -105.28 69.22 74.67
N LEU A 399 -105.86 68.53 75.65
CA LEU A 399 -105.27 67.31 76.22
C LEU A 399 -105.14 66.18 75.18
N ALA A 400 -106.13 65.98 74.31
CA ALA A 400 -106.07 65.00 73.23
C ALA A 400 -105.00 65.36 72.17
N GLU A 401 -104.84 66.64 71.84
CA GLU A 401 -103.77 67.14 70.96
C GLU A 401 -102.38 66.94 71.59
N ILE A 402 -102.22 67.26 72.87
CA ILE A 402 -100.99 67.01 73.64
C ILE A 402 -100.67 65.51 73.68
N GLU A 403 -101.65 64.64 73.92
CA GLU A 403 -101.45 63.19 73.85
C GLU A 403 -101.04 62.72 72.46
N GLY A 404 -101.65 63.27 71.40
CA GLY A 404 -101.26 63.00 70.01
C GLY A 404 -99.80 63.40 69.73
N GLY A 405 -99.41 64.60 70.16
CA GLY A 405 -98.03 65.10 70.09
C GLY A 405 -97.04 64.26 70.91
N GLN A 406 -97.42 63.80 72.10
CA GLN A 406 -96.58 62.90 72.90
C GLN A 406 -96.42 61.51 72.23
N LYS A 407 -97.47 60.98 71.60
CA LYS A 407 -97.44 59.70 70.87
C LYS A 407 -96.56 59.80 69.63
N SER A 408 -96.67 60.89 68.85
CA SER A 408 -95.80 61.11 67.68
C SER A 408 -94.33 61.37 68.08
N LEU A 409 -94.08 62.13 69.16
CA LEU A 409 -92.74 62.37 69.69
C LEU A 409 -92.08 61.08 70.22
N LYS A 410 -92.84 60.20 70.89
CA LYS A 410 -92.37 58.84 71.28
C LYS A 410 -92.02 58.00 70.04
N SER A 411 -92.86 58.03 69.00
CA SER A 411 -92.57 57.35 67.72
C SER A 411 -91.27 57.87 67.09
N LEU A 412 -91.10 59.19 66.97
CA LEU A 412 -89.90 59.82 66.41
C LEU A 412 -88.64 59.49 67.21
N LYS A 413 -88.71 59.53 68.55
CA LYS A 413 -87.59 59.07 69.41
C LYS A 413 -87.23 57.60 69.17
N SER A 414 -88.23 56.71 69.02
CA SER A 414 -87.98 55.30 68.70
C SER A 414 -87.33 55.09 67.33
N ARG A 415 -87.58 56.00 66.37
CA ARG A 415 -86.93 55.99 65.05
C ARG A 415 -85.52 56.58 65.08
N LEU A 416 -85.28 57.59 65.91
CA LEU A 416 -83.94 58.14 66.16
C LEU A 416 -83.03 57.04 66.73
N CYS A 417 -83.43 56.40 67.84
CA CYS A 417 -82.62 55.35 68.47
C CYS A 417 -82.33 54.15 67.55
N LYS A 418 -83.22 53.85 66.59
CA LYS A 418 -82.93 52.83 65.55
C LYS A 418 -81.79 53.28 64.63
N LEU A 419 -81.87 54.51 64.09
CA LEU A 419 -80.81 55.09 63.27
C LEU A 419 -79.48 55.19 64.03
N ASP A 420 -79.51 55.55 65.32
CA ASP A 420 -78.32 55.55 66.18
C ASP A 420 -77.70 54.14 66.30
N THR A 421 -78.51 53.10 66.51
CA THR A 421 -78.00 51.71 66.55
C THR A 421 -77.52 51.20 65.19
N ASP A 422 -78.07 51.68 64.08
CA ASP A 422 -77.62 51.29 62.74
C ASP A 422 -76.32 52.03 62.34
N LEU A 423 -76.13 53.27 62.81
CA LEU A 423 -74.89 54.02 62.67
C LEU A 423 -73.73 53.36 63.44
N LEU A 424 -73.97 52.88 64.68
CA LEU A 424 -72.98 52.12 65.44
C LEU A 424 -72.55 50.83 64.71
N LYS A 425 -73.49 50.05 64.17
CA LYS A 425 -73.18 48.86 63.35
C LYS A 425 -72.36 49.22 62.11
N GLN A 426 -72.64 50.36 61.47
CA GLN A 426 -71.84 50.82 60.32
C GLN A 426 -70.40 51.19 60.74
N GLN A 427 -70.21 51.81 61.90
CA GLN A 427 -68.86 52.08 62.43
C GLN A 427 -68.10 50.78 62.74
N GLU A 428 -68.74 49.81 63.40
CA GLU A 428 -68.16 48.47 63.64
C GLU A 428 -67.76 47.79 62.31
N LEU A 429 -68.60 47.87 61.29
CA LEU A 429 -68.35 47.24 59.98
C LEU A 429 -67.17 47.91 59.25
N ILE A 430 -67.03 49.24 59.36
CA ILE A 430 -65.87 49.99 58.85
C ILE A 430 -64.59 49.56 59.59
N TYR A 431 -64.57 49.55 60.92
CA TYR A 431 -63.39 49.14 61.70
C TYR A 431 -62.93 47.70 61.38
N ASN A 432 -63.87 46.78 61.15
CA ASN A 432 -63.56 45.41 60.74
C ASN A 432 -62.95 45.36 59.32
N GLN A 433 -63.41 46.21 58.40
CA GLN A 433 -62.81 46.31 57.06
C GLN A 433 -61.41 46.96 57.09
N ASP A 434 -61.21 48.02 57.87
CA ASP A 434 -59.90 48.66 58.04
C ASP A 434 -58.86 47.69 58.62
N PHE A 435 -59.24 46.87 59.60
CA PHE A 435 -58.37 45.82 60.15
C PHE A 435 -57.99 44.77 59.09
N TYR A 436 -58.95 44.35 58.27
CA TYR A 436 -58.71 43.40 57.17
C TYR A 436 -57.80 43.99 56.08
N ILE A 437 -58.00 45.28 55.74
CA ILE A 437 -57.14 46.03 54.82
C ILE A 437 -55.70 46.08 55.34
N GLN A 438 -55.49 46.39 56.62
CA GLN A 438 -54.14 46.37 57.23
C GLN A 438 -53.49 44.98 57.19
N GLN A 439 -54.27 43.91 57.38
CA GLN A 439 -53.75 42.54 57.30
C GLN A 439 -53.33 42.18 55.86
N ILE A 440 -54.10 42.60 54.86
CA ILE A 440 -53.73 42.44 53.44
C ILE A 440 -52.51 43.29 53.09
N GLN A 441 -52.43 44.57 53.51
CA GLN A 441 -51.29 45.44 53.26
C GLN A 441 -49.98 44.85 53.79
N ARG A 442 -49.96 44.35 55.03
CA ARG A 442 -48.77 43.67 55.61
C ARG A 442 -48.39 42.39 54.87
N ARG A 443 -49.34 41.72 54.21
CA ARG A 443 -49.07 40.58 53.33
C ARG A 443 -48.57 41.02 51.96
N LEU A 444 -49.04 42.16 51.45
CA LEU A 444 -48.62 42.76 50.18
C LEU A 444 -47.15 43.20 50.25
N SER A 445 -46.76 44.02 51.24
CA SER A 445 -45.38 44.46 51.44
C SER A 445 -44.38 43.29 51.49
N ARG A 446 -44.75 42.20 52.19
CA ARG A 446 -43.96 40.96 52.26
C ARG A 446 -43.83 40.21 50.93
N LEU A 447 -44.81 40.34 50.03
CA LEU A 447 -44.77 39.77 48.67
C LEU A 447 -44.06 40.70 47.67
N GLU A 448 -44.10 42.01 47.91
CA GLU A 448 -43.42 43.06 47.14
C GLU A 448 -41.92 43.19 47.48
N GLY A 449 -41.48 42.52 48.56
CA GLY A 449 -40.07 42.40 48.94
C GLY A 449 -39.63 43.30 50.09
N GLU A 450 -40.55 44.03 50.72
CA GLU A 450 -40.31 44.78 51.95
C GLU A 450 -40.32 43.83 53.16
N VAL A 451 -39.12 43.39 53.54
CA VAL A 451 -38.84 42.54 54.70
C VAL A 451 -38.05 43.35 55.74
N ASN A 452 -38.20 43.03 57.03
CA ASN A 452 -37.38 43.62 58.09
C ASN A 452 -35.87 43.45 57.79
N SER A 453 -35.06 44.44 58.18
CA SER A 453 -33.60 44.47 57.97
C SER A 453 -32.92 43.16 58.35
N ASP A 454 -33.27 42.63 59.52
CA ASP A 454 -32.59 41.51 60.17
C ASP A 454 -32.86 40.19 59.42
N GLU A 455 -34.08 40.02 58.90
CA GLU A 455 -34.44 38.87 58.04
C GLU A 455 -33.71 38.97 56.67
N LYS A 456 -33.56 40.19 56.14
CA LYS A 456 -32.81 40.44 54.90
C LYS A 456 -31.32 40.13 55.07
N GLU A 457 -30.67 40.58 56.14
CA GLU A 457 -29.26 40.28 56.40
C GLU A 457 -29.01 38.77 56.56
N VAL A 458 -29.89 38.05 57.24
CA VAL A 458 -29.81 36.58 57.37
C VAL A 458 -29.96 35.87 56.02
N LEU A 459 -30.81 36.36 55.12
CA LEU A 459 -30.97 35.82 53.76
C LEU A 459 -29.77 36.16 52.87
N GLU A 460 -29.24 37.39 52.93
CA GLU A 460 -28.04 37.79 52.20
C GLU A 460 -26.79 37.02 52.67
N GLY A 461 -26.67 36.75 53.98
CA GLY A 461 -25.66 35.87 54.56
C GLY A 461 -25.72 34.45 54.01
N LYS A 462 -26.90 33.81 54.01
CA LYS A 462 -27.09 32.49 53.41
C LYS A 462 -26.79 32.48 51.90
N VAL A 463 -27.14 33.55 51.18
CA VAL A 463 -26.78 33.69 49.76
C VAL A 463 -25.26 33.82 49.57
N ALA A 464 -24.53 34.48 50.48
CA ALA A 464 -23.08 34.53 50.45
C ALA A 464 -22.42 33.17 50.74
N GLU A 465 -22.94 32.41 51.72
CA GLU A 465 -22.49 31.04 52.02
C GLU A 465 -22.73 30.07 50.86
N LEU A 466 -23.91 30.13 50.24
CA LEU A 466 -24.25 29.32 49.06
C LEU A 466 -23.40 29.71 47.83
N LYS A 467 -23.09 31.00 47.64
CA LYS A 467 -22.13 31.44 46.62
C LYS A 467 -20.71 30.95 46.89
N LYS A 468 -20.25 31.01 48.15
CA LYS A 468 -18.92 30.53 48.56
C LYS A 468 -18.77 29.02 48.33
N THR A 469 -19.72 28.23 48.82
CA THR A 469 -19.72 26.77 48.65
C THR A 469 -19.85 26.36 47.18
N LEU A 470 -20.66 27.05 46.38
CA LEU A 470 -20.69 26.86 44.92
C LEU A 470 -19.31 27.11 44.28
N GLU A 471 -18.62 28.18 44.67
CA GLU A 471 -17.30 28.52 44.11
C GLU A 471 -16.20 27.55 44.55
N GLU A 472 -16.29 27.00 45.76
CA GLU A 472 -15.43 25.91 46.24
C GLU A 472 -15.69 24.60 45.45
N LYS A 473 -16.96 24.29 45.16
CA LYS A 473 -17.32 23.13 44.32
C LYS A 473 -16.88 23.29 42.85
N LYS A 474 -16.93 24.51 42.28
CA LYS A 474 -16.34 24.79 40.95
C LYS A 474 -14.83 24.53 40.96
N LYS A 475 -14.09 25.10 41.90
CA LYS A 475 -12.63 24.89 42.02
C LYS A 475 -12.26 23.41 42.18
N ALA A 476 -13.06 22.65 42.94
CA ALA A 476 -12.89 21.21 43.05
C ALA A 476 -13.18 20.48 41.72
N TYR A 477 -14.23 20.88 40.99
CA TYR A 477 -14.54 20.35 39.66
C TYR A 477 -13.43 20.67 38.64
N ASP A 478 -12.94 21.91 38.58
CA ASP A 478 -11.88 22.33 37.65
C ASP A 478 -10.57 21.57 37.94
N ALA A 479 -10.24 21.38 39.22
CA ALA A 479 -9.11 20.55 39.63
C ALA A 479 -9.30 19.08 39.16
N LEU A 480 -10.47 18.48 39.41
CA LEU A 480 -10.80 17.12 39.00
C LEU A 480 -10.77 16.96 37.46
N GLN A 481 -11.28 17.95 36.73
CA GLN A 481 -11.28 18.01 35.27
C GLN A 481 -9.86 18.15 34.70
N SER A 482 -8.96 18.86 35.41
CA SER A 482 -7.54 18.91 35.06
C SER A 482 -6.84 17.56 35.27
N LEU A 483 -7.20 16.82 36.33
CA LEU A 483 -6.68 15.47 36.60
C LEU A 483 -7.22 14.45 35.60
N TYR A 484 -8.51 14.52 35.26
CA TYR A 484 -9.12 13.70 34.21
C TYR A 484 -8.42 13.88 32.86
N ARG A 485 -8.15 15.14 32.45
CA ARG A 485 -7.41 15.43 31.21
C ARG A 485 -5.97 14.89 31.23
N LYS A 486 -5.28 14.94 32.38
CA LYS A 486 -3.95 14.31 32.53
C LYS A 486 -4.05 12.79 32.35
N LEU A 487 -4.93 12.14 33.10
CA LEU A 487 -5.12 10.69 33.05
C LEU A 487 -5.59 10.21 31.67
N GLN A 488 -6.39 11.02 30.96
CA GLN A 488 -6.77 10.77 29.56
C GLN A 488 -5.56 10.84 28.60
N ASN A 489 -4.64 11.78 28.80
CA ASN A 489 -3.38 11.86 28.05
C ASN A 489 -2.45 10.69 28.39
N ASP A 490 -2.33 10.32 29.67
CA ASP A 490 -1.50 9.20 30.13
C ASP A 490 -2.00 7.87 29.53
N VAL A 491 -3.33 7.67 29.48
CA VAL A 491 -3.96 6.53 28.78
C VAL A 491 -3.68 6.55 27.27
N GLN A 492 -3.62 7.72 26.61
CA GLN A 492 -3.21 7.79 25.20
C GLN A 492 -1.72 7.47 25.00
N ILE A 493 -0.85 7.92 25.90
CA ILE A 493 0.59 7.60 25.86
C ILE A 493 0.79 6.10 26.07
N THR A 494 0.13 5.51 27.07
CA THR A 494 0.17 4.07 27.37
C THR A 494 -0.35 3.22 26.23
N LYS A 495 -1.43 3.64 25.54
CA LYS A 495 -1.89 2.98 24.31
C LYS A 495 -0.81 3.00 23.22
N ARG A 496 -0.22 4.17 22.93
CA ARG A 496 0.85 4.30 21.93
C ARG A 496 2.10 3.48 22.27
N THR A 497 2.42 3.23 23.55
CA THR A 497 3.54 2.32 23.91
C THR A 497 3.15 0.85 23.80
N ILE A 498 1.90 0.48 24.10
CA ILE A 498 1.36 -0.87 23.85
C ILE A 498 1.31 -1.17 22.34
N ASP A 499 0.86 -0.21 21.52
CA ASP A 499 0.80 -0.39 20.06
C ASP A 499 2.22 -0.57 19.47
N LYS A 500 3.21 0.21 19.91
CA LYS A 500 4.62 0.04 19.52
C LYS A 500 5.22 -1.29 19.95
N THR A 501 5.06 -1.69 21.21
CA THR A 501 5.56 -3.00 21.67
C THR A 501 4.83 -4.17 21.00
N ARG A 502 3.59 -3.95 20.54
CA ARG A 502 2.87 -4.90 19.70
C ARG A 502 3.46 -4.98 18.28
N GLU A 503 3.79 -3.85 17.66
CA GLU A 503 4.48 -3.79 16.37
C GLU A 503 5.85 -4.49 16.44
N GLU A 504 6.64 -4.19 17.47
CA GLU A 504 7.93 -4.83 17.77
C GLU A 504 7.79 -6.35 17.99
N THR A 505 6.79 -6.80 18.76
CA THR A 505 6.56 -8.23 18.96
C THR A 505 6.06 -8.95 17.70
N SER A 506 5.25 -8.31 16.84
CA SER A 506 4.95 -8.88 15.51
C SER A 506 6.20 -9.00 14.64
N GLY A 507 7.04 -7.96 14.56
CA GLY A 507 8.29 -8.04 13.79
C GLY A 507 9.28 -9.08 14.32
N LEU A 508 9.28 -9.35 15.63
CA LEU A 508 10.04 -10.46 16.22
C LEU A 508 9.43 -11.83 15.92
N ILE A 509 8.10 -11.96 15.88
CA ILE A 509 7.41 -13.20 15.48
C ILE A 509 7.69 -13.49 14.01
N ASP A 510 7.50 -12.52 13.11
CA ASP A 510 7.83 -12.63 11.69
C ASP A 510 9.28 -13.07 11.50
N LYS A 511 10.21 -12.51 12.30
CA LYS A 511 11.63 -12.88 12.25
C LYS A 511 11.93 -14.27 12.79
N ILE A 512 11.17 -14.75 13.78
CA ILE A 512 11.24 -16.14 14.25
C ILE A 512 10.74 -17.09 13.15
N GLU A 513 9.63 -16.76 12.47
CA GLU A 513 9.09 -17.55 11.35
C GLU A 513 10.06 -17.61 10.16
N GLU A 514 10.69 -16.49 9.77
CA GLU A 514 11.78 -16.52 8.78
C GLU A 514 12.91 -17.47 9.18
N LEU A 515 13.33 -17.44 10.45
CA LEU A 515 14.44 -18.26 10.95
C LEU A 515 14.05 -19.74 11.08
N THR A 516 12.81 -20.08 11.42
CA THR A 516 12.35 -21.48 11.42
C THR A 516 12.31 -22.02 9.99
N LEU A 517 11.77 -21.28 9.02
CA LEU A 517 11.76 -21.67 7.60
C LEU A 517 13.18 -21.81 7.04
N PHE A 518 14.11 -20.93 7.40
CA PHE A 518 15.52 -21.05 7.03
C PHE A 518 16.18 -22.31 7.63
N ASN A 519 15.90 -22.62 8.90
CA ASN A 519 16.41 -23.81 9.57
C ASN A 519 15.81 -25.10 8.98
N GLU A 520 14.51 -25.14 8.71
CA GLU A 520 13.85 -26.27 8.05
C GLU A 520 14.43 -26.54 6.66
N ARG A 521 14.61 -25.49 5.86
CA ARG A 521 15.25 -25.58 4.54
C ARG A 521 16.68 -26.11 4.66
N SER A 522 17.47 -25.57 5.59
CA SER A 522 18.84 -26.02 5.85
C SER A 522 18.89 -27.49 6.28
N LEU A 523 17.92 -27.96 7.08
CA LEU A 523 17.77 -29.36 7.47
C LEU A 523 17.35 -30.26 6.30
N GLN A 524 16.53 -29.78 5.36
CA GLN A 524 16.20 -30.51 4.13
C GLN A 524 17.41 -30.61 3.20
N GLU A 525 18.16 -29.53 3.02
CA GLU A 525 19.39 -29.51 2.21
C GLU A 525 20.48 -30.41 2.83
N LEU A 526 20.63 -30.42 4.16
CA LEU A 526 21.48 -31.37 4.89
C LEU A 526 21.02 -32.83 4.73
N LYS A 527 19.71 -33.12 4.72
CA LYS A 527 19.19 -34.47 4.43
C LYS A 527 19.53 -34.92 3.01
N LYS A 528 19.37 -34.05 2.01
CA LYS A 528 19.77 -34.31 0.61
C LYS A 528 21.28 -34.57 0.49
N ALA A 529 22.12 -33.74 1.11
CA ALA A 529 23.57 -33.92 1.12
C ALA A 529 24.01 -35.23 1.80
N LYS A 530 23.31 -35.67 2.85
CA LYS A 530 23.54 -36.98 3.48
C LYS A 530 23.18 -38.14 2.55
N HIS A 531 22.05 -38.05 1.81
CA HIS A 531 21.64 -39.06 0.84
C HIS A 531 22.67 -39.19 -0.31
N ILE A 532 23.05 -38.06 -0.92
CA ILE A 532 24.07 -38.01 -1.99
C ILE A 532 25.41 -38.58 -1.51
N LYS A 533 25.81 -38.30 -0.25
CA LYS A 533 27.00 -38.92 0.34
C LYS A 533 26.86 -40.45 0.46
N GLN A 534 25.69 -40.96 0.82
CA GLN A 534 25.43 -42.40 0.93
C GLN A 534 25.45 -43.08 -0.45
N GLU A 535 24.86 -42.46 -1.47
CA GLU A 535 24.91 -42.91 -2.86
C GLU A 535 26.36 -42.96 -3.39
N MET A 536 27.10 -41.86 -3.26
CA MET A 536 28.53 -41.79 -3.60
C MET A 536 29.38 -42.84 -2.85
N MET A 537 29.03 -43.18 -1.60
CA MET A 537 29.70 -44.25 -0.85
C MET A 537 29.34 -45.65 -1.36
N VAL A 538 28.15 -45.88 -1.91
CA VAL A 538 27.78 -47.14 -2.57
C VAL A 538 28.50 -47.27 -3.91
N GLU A 539 28.55 -46.19 -4.70
CA GLU A 539 29.29 -46.13 -5.97
C GLU A 539 30.79 -46.37 -5.80
N ASP A 540 31.45 -45.69 -4.85
CA ASP A 540 32.86 -45.93 -4.50
C ASP A 540 33.14 -47.38 -4.10
N ASN A 541 32.23 -48.01 -3.33
CA ASN A 541 32.36 -49.43 -2.98
C ASN A 541 32.14 -50.36 -4.19
N LEU A 542 31.21 -50.04 -5.09
CA LEU A 542 31.00 -50.78 -6.34
C LEU A 542 32.22 -50.69 -7.26
N LEU A 543 32.74 -49.49 -7.48
CA LEU A 543 33.97 -49.26 -8.23
C LEU A 543 35.17 -49.97 -7.60
N LYS A 544 35.29 -50.01 -6.26
CA LYS A 544 36.30 -50.81 -5.55
C LYS A 544 36.15 -52.31 -5.77
N LEU A 545 34.93 -52.83 -5.92
CA LEU A 545 34.68 -54.24 -6.25
C LEU A 545 35.02 -54.54 -7.71
N GLU A 546 34.67 -53.67 -8.65
CA GLU A 546 35.05 -53.80 -10.06
C GLU A 546 36.57 -53.72 -10.26
N LEU A 547 37.23 -52.76 -9.61
CA LEU A 547 38.69 -52.61 -9.62
C LEU A 547 39.37 -53.86 -9.04
N LYS A 548 38.82 -54.48 -7.99
CA LYS A 548 39.28 -55.80 -7.50
C LYS A 548 39.07 -56.92 -8.53
N ARG A 549 37.90 -57.00 -9.19
CA ARG A 549 37.63 -57.99 -10.26
C ARG A 549 38.60 -57.83 -11.44
N LEU A 550 38.87 -56.60 -11.86
CA LEU A 550 39.81 -56.28 -12.94
C LEU A 550 41.26 -56.59 -12.54
N ARG A 551 41.69 -56.25 -11.31
CA ARG A 551 43.01 -56.66 -10.79
C ARG A 551 43.17 -58.18 -10.77
N ASN A 552 42.21 -58.92 -10.24
CA ASN A 552 42.26 -60.38 -10.23
C ASN A 552 42.30 -60.96 -11.66
N THR A 553 41.53 -60.38 -12.59
CA THR A 553 41.56 -60.76 -14.00
C THR A 553 42.92 -60.49 -14.64
N LEU A 554 43.57 -59.38 -14.30
CA LEU A 554 44.92 -59.03 -14.76
C LEU A 554 45.98 -59.99 -14.17
N CYS A 555 45.93 -60.32 -12.89
CA CYS A 555 46.81 -61.32 -12.27
C CYS A 555 46.66 -62.68 -12.96
N ASN A 556 45.42 -63.17 -13.11
CA ASN A 556 45.12 -64.43 -13.81
C ASN A 556 45.56 -64.43 -15.29
N LYS A 557 45.71 -63.26 -15.92
CA LYS A 557 46.25 -63.11 -17.27
C LYS A 557 47.79 -63.05 -17.26
N ALA A 558 48.40 -62.37 -16.30
CA ALA A 558 49.85 -62.35 -16.10
C ALA A 558 50.41 -63.74 -15.79
N GLU A 559 49.77 -64.51 -14.92
CA GLU A 559 50.10 -65.92 -14.65
C GLU A 559 50.01 -66.80 -15.90
N LYS A 560 49.01 -66.56 -16.76
CA LYS A 560 48.85 -67.25 -18.04
C LYS A 560 49.92 -66.84 -19.06
N VAL A 561 50.37 -65.58 -19.06
CA VAL A 561 51.51 -65.15 -19.88
C VAL A 561 52.81 -65.78 -19.36
N LEU A 562 53.10 -65.71 -18.06
CA LEU A 562 54.30 -66.30 -17.46
C LEU A 562 54.40 -67.83 -17.67
N THR A 563 53.28 -68.55 -17.61
CA THR A 563 53.26 -69.99 -17.88
C THR A 563 53.45 -70.30 -19.38
N LEU A 564 52.89 -69.50 -20.28
CA LEU A 564 53.14 -69.61 -21.73
C LEU A 564 54.57 -69.22 -22.11
N GLU A 565 55.16 -68.21 -21.47
CA GLU A 565 56.57 -67.82 -21.65
C GLU A 565 57.51 -68.91 -21.16
N LYS A 566 57.23 -69.53 -20.01
CA LYS A 566 57.97 -70.70 -19.52
C LYS A 566 57.91 -71.86 -20.52
N GLN A 567 56.72 -72.20 -21.02
CA GLN A 567 56.55 -73.23 -22.05
C GLN A 567 57.27 -72.86 -23.36
N GLN A 568 57.27 -71.59 -23.76
CA GLN A 568 57.99 -71.15 -24.95
C GLN A 568 59.52 -71.25 -24.77
N LEU A 569 60.05 -70.97 -23.57
CA LEU A 569 61.47 -71.14 -23.26
C LEU A 569 61.87 -72.62 -23.20
N GLU A 570 61.03 -73.48 -22.64
CA GLU A 570 61.21 -74.94 -22.65
C GLU A 570 61.21 -75.49 -24.09
N LEU A 571 60.26 -75.09 -24.93
CA LEU A 571 60.23 -75.46 -26.35
C LEU A 571 61.44 -74.91 -27.14
N LYS A 572 61.84 -73.65 -26.90
CA LYS A 572 63.04 -73.07 -27.51
C LYS A 572 64.31 -73.85 -27.14
N LYS A 573 64.42 -74.32 -25.90
CA LYS A 573 65.53 -75.17 -25.45
C LYS A 573 65.53 -76.51 -26.20
N VAL A 574 64.40 -77.21 -26.23
CA VAL A 574 64.28 -78.51 -26.94
C VAL A 574 64.55 -78.37 -28.45
N ILE A 575 64.11 -77.28 -29.07
CA ILE A 575 64.42 -76.97 -30.47
C ILE A 575 65.93 -76.75 -30.65
N ALA A 576 66.58 -75.96 -29.78
CA ALA A 576 68.02 -75.72 -29.85
C ALA A 576 68.83 -77.02 -29.71
N GLU A 577 68.50 -77.83 -28.71
CA GLU A 577 69.10 -79.16 -28.49
C GLU A 577 68.93 -80.05 -29.74
N ARG A 578 67.72 -80.15 -30.29
CA ARG A 578 67.47 -80.95 -31.50
C ARG A 578 68.14 -80.40 -32.76
N THR A 579 68.29 -79.07 -32.90
CA THR A 579 69.05 -78.49 -34.02
C THR A 579 70.55 -78.77 -33.91
N GLU A 580 71.09 -78.86 -32.69
CA GLU A 580 72.50 -79.20 -32.47
C GLU A 580 72.77 -80.68 -32.74
N GLU A 581 71.87 -81.59 -32.32
CA GLU A 581 71.90 -83.00 -32.73
C GLU A 581 71.90 -83.14 -34.26
N ILE A 582 70.99 -82.44 -34.96
CA ILE A 582 70.92 -82.45 -36.42
C ILE A 582 72.19 -81.84 -37.04
N ARG A 583 72.80 -80.81 -36.44
CA ARG A 583 74.07 -80.22 -36.89
C ARG A 583 75.21 -81.23 -36.78
N ILE A 584 75.30 -81.98 -35.69
CA ILE A 584 76.31 -83.01 -35.46
C ILE A 584 76.12 -84.18 -36.45
N HIS A 585 74.88 -84.68 -36.61
CA HIS A 585 74.56 -85.71 -37.60
C HIS A 585 74.89 -85.26 -39.02
N LYS A 586 74.55 -84.02 -39.41
CA LYS A 586 74.90 -83.48 -40.72
C LYS A 586 76.41 -83.37 -40.90
N ALA A 587 77.16 -82.85 -39.93
CA ALA A 587 78.62 -82.73 -40.03
C ALA A 587 79.32 -84.11 -40.18
N MET A 588 78.72 -85.16 -39.62
CA MET A 588 79.16 -86.56 -39.79
C MET A 588 78.80 -87.13 -41.16
N LEU A 589 77.62 -86.83 -41.71
CA LEU A 589 77.30 -87.18 -43.11
C LEU A 589 78.18 -86.41 -44.10
N ASP A 590 78.41 -85.12 -43.87
CA ASP A 590 79.30 -84.28 -44.68
C ASP A 590 80.77 -84.77 -44.62
N SER A 591 81.21 -85.45 -43.55
CA SER A 591 82.54 -86.09 -43.52
C SER A 591 82.56 -87.43 -44.26
N GLN A 592 81.50 -88.25 -44.16
CA GLN A 592 81.34 -89.48 -44.96
C GLN A 592 81.31 -89.18 -46.47
N ILE A 593 80.56 -88.16 -46.90
CA ILE A 593 80.51 -87.72 -48.30
C ILE A 593 81.91 -87.33 -48.80
N ARG A 594 82.69 -86.59 -48.00
CA ARG A 594 84.06 -86.21 -48.38
C ARG A 594 85.02 -87.40 -48.49
N LEU A 595 84.83 -88.45 -47.70
CA LEU A 595 85.59 -89.70 -47.84
C LEU A 595 85.19 -90.45 -49.13
N LEU A 596 83.90 -90.57 -49.41
CA LEU A 596 83.39 -91.19 -50.65
C LEU A 596 83.78 -90.39 -51.91
N ASP A 597 83.83 -89.05 -51.83
CA ASP A 597 84.38 -88.19 -52.88
C ASP A 597 85.87 -88.47 -53.11
N GLN A 598 86.67 -88.60 -52.03
CA GLN A 598 88.09 -88.94 -52.12
C GLN A 598 88.30 -90.33 -52.75
N GLU A 599 87.51 -91.33 -52.37
CA GLU A 599 87.51 -92.66 -52.99
C GLU A 599 87.12 -92.59 -54.47
N ARG A 600 86.06 -91.84 -54.84
CA ARG A 600 85.69 -91.62 -56.24
C ARG A 600 86.82 -90.94 -57.02
N HIS A 601 87.49 -89.95 -56.45
CA HIS A 601 88.62 -89.27 -57.10
C HIS A 601 89.83 -90.19 -57.23
N HIS A 602 90.11 -91.06 -56.26
CA HIS A 602 91.15 -92.08 -56.34
C HIS A 602 90.84 -93.09 -57.46
N LEU A 603 89.63 -93.67 -57.49
CA LEU A 603 89.18 -94.58 -58.56
C LEU A 603 89.16 -93.90 -59.94
N SER A 604 88.84 -92.61 -60.01
CA SER A 604 88.90 -91.83 -61.25
C SER A 604 90.35 -91.65 -61.73
N ALA A 605 91.30 -91.43 -60.82
CA ALA A 605 92.72 -91.35 -61.14
C ALA A 605 93.26 -92.71 -61.61
N GLU A 606 92.89 -93.82 -60.95
CA GLU A 606 93.22 -95.16 -61.43
C GLU A 606 92.64 -95.42 -62.84
N PHE A 607 91.38 -95.07 -63.07
CA PHE A 607 90.73 -95.22 -64.38
C PHE A 607 91.44 -94.42 -65.48
N GLN A 608 91.86 -93.19 -65.20
CA GLN A 608 92.67 -92.39 -66.14
C GLN A 608 94.06 -93.01 -66.37
N GLU A 609 94.67 -93.62 -65.35
CA GLU A 609 95.93 -94.35 -65.51
C GLU A 609 95.76 -95.63 -66.35
N ARG A 610 94.61 -96.31 -66.26
CA ARG A 610 94.23 -97.42 -67.17
C ARG A 610 93.98 -96.94 -68.59
N LEU A 611 93.28 -95.82 -68.79
CA LEU A 611 93.09 -95.21 -70.12
C LEU A 611 94.43 -94.81 -70.75
N TRP A 612 95.35 -94.19 -69.98
CA TRP A 612 96.69 -93.86 -70.47
C TRP A 612 97.49 -95.10 -70.86
N LYS A 613 97.37 -96.20 -70.09
CA LYS A 613 97.96 -97.51 -70.46
C LYS A 613 97.35 -98.06 -71.76
N ILE A 614 96.03 -97.91 -71.97
CA ILE A 614 95.36 -98.29 -73.22
C ILE A 614 95.83 -97.43 -74.40
N ASP A 615 95.90 -96.11 -74.28
CA ASP A 615 96.33 -95.24 -75.38
C ASP A 615 97.83 -95.38 -75.69
N LYS A 616 98.65 -95.71 -74.68
CA LYS A 616 100.04 -96.14 -74.89
C LYS A 616 100.14 -97.44 -75.68
N LEU A 617 99.21 -98.38 -75.48
CA LEU A 617 99.11 -99.61 -76.28
C LEU A 617 98.56 -99.32 -77.69
N LYS A 618 97.56 -98.45 -77.85
CA LYS A 618 97.07 -98.00 -79.18
C LYS A 618 98.21 -97.39 -79.99
N ARG A 619 98.95 -96.41 -79.44
CA ARG A 619 100.10 -95.80 -80.13
C ARG A 619 101.18 -96.81 -80.49
N LYS A 620 101.42 -97.81 -79.64
CA LYS A 620 102.33 -98.92 -79.98
C LYS A 620 101.80 -99.76 -81.14
N TYR A 621 100.48 -99.96 -81.23
CA TYR A 621 99.82 -100.67 -82.32
C TYR A 621 99.80 -99.86 -83.63
N GLU A 622 99.54 -98.55 -83.56
CA GLU A 622 99.61 -97.62 -84.70
C GLU A 622 101.02 -97.58 -85.30
N ILE A 623 102.06 -97.45 -84.45
CA ILE A 623 103.47 -97.51 -84.86
C ILE A 623 103.82 -98.88 -85.46
N PHE A 624 103.30 -99.98 -84.90
CA PHE A 624 103.49 -101.33 -85.45
C PHE A 624 102.80 -101.50 -86.82
N THR A 625 101.62 -100.92 -87.00
CA THR A 625 100.86 -100.95 -88.28
C THR A 625 101.57 -100.12 -89.35
N LEU A 626 102.04 -98.92 -89.01
CA LEU A 626 102.89 -98.07 -89.87
C LEU A 626 104.24 -98.72 -90.20
N SER A 627 104.72 -99.65 -89.37
CA SER A 627 105.98 -100.39 -89.59
C SER A 627 105.82 -101.63 -90.48
N MET A 628 104.62 -101.98 -90.94
CA MET A 628 104.32 -103.23 -91.66
C MET A 628 103.64 -103.04 -93.02
N MET A 629 103.63 -101.83 -93.60
CA MET A 629 103.16 -101.56 -94.97
C MET A 629 104.24 -100.95 -95.87
N PRO A 630 104.85 -101.76 -96.75
CA PRO A 630 105.50 -101.31 -98.00
C PRO A 630 104.46 -100.92 -99.08
N PRO A 631 104.88 -100.34 -100.22
CA PRO A 631 104.06 -99.38 -100.96
C PRO A 631 103.29 -99.92 -102.19
N GLU A 632 102.12 -99.33 -102.44
CA GLU A 632 101.49 -99.22 -103.77
C GLU A 632 100.45 -98.08 -103.75
N GLY A 633 100.31 -97.32 -104.86
CA GLY A 633 99.35 -96.20 -104.99
C GLY A 633 100.02 -94.82 -105.15
N GLU A 634 99.91 -94.23 -106.34
CA GLU A 634 100.61 -92.99 -106.73
C GLU A 634 99.72 -91.74 -106.61
N GLU A 635 100.27 -90.62 -106.10
CA GLU A 635 100.32 -89.33 -106.83
C GLU A 635 101.16 -88.31 -106.04
N MET A 636 102.20 -87.73 -106.68
CA MET A 636 102.92 -86.56 -106.17
C MET A 636 102.79 -85.39 -107.14
N LYS A 637 102.49 -84.19 -106.64
CA LYS A 637 102.50 -82.97 -107.46
C LYS A 637 103.92 -82.41 -107.60
N SER A 638 104.45 -82.49 -108.81
CA SER A 638 105.77 -81.98 -109.20
C SER A 638 105.68 -80.63 -109.95
N GLN A 639 106.83 -80.14 -110.42
CA GLN A 639 107.16 -78.75 -110.79
C GLN A 639 106.34 -78.12 -111.94
N ALA A 640 105.44 -78.86 -112.60
CA ALA A 640 104.66 -78.40 -113.76
C ALA A 640 103.65 -77.27 -113.47
N TYR A 641 103.18 -77.13 -112.22
CA TYR A 641 102.16 -76.14 -111.83
C TYR A 641 102.52 -74.69 -112.20
N TYR A 642 103.80 -74.33 -112.12
CA TYR A 642 104.27 -72.97 -112.41
C TYR A 642 104.40 -72.66 -113.92
N ALA A 643 104.48 -73.67 -114.78
CA ALA A 643 104.56 -73.46 -116.23
C ALA A 643 103.21 -73.06 -116.85
N ILE A 644 102.10 -73.59 -116.32
CA ILE A 644 100.75 -73.38 -116.85
C ILE A 644 100.31 -71.92 -116.69
N LYS A 645 100.63 -71.28 -115.56
CA LYS A 645 100.21 -69.88 -115.30
C LYS A 645 100.82 -68.89 -116.30
N ALA A 646 102.08 -69.08 -116.70
CA ALA A 646 102.78 -68.16 -117.60
C ALA A 646 102.27 -68.21 -119.06
N ALA A 647 101.52 -69.24 -119.45
CA ALA A 647 100.91 -69.31 -120.78
C ALA A 647 99.62 -68.48 -120.87
N GLN A 648 98.79 -68.51 -119.83
CA GLN A 648 97.44 -67.93 -119.83
C GLN A 648 97.44 -66.40 -119.89
N GLU A 649 98.42 -65.74 -119.24
CA GLU A 649 98.55 -64.28 -119.26
C GLU A 649 98.93 -63.71 -120.65
N LYS A 650 99.40 -64.57 -121.59
CA LYS A 650 99.80 -64.14 -122.95
C LYS A 650 98.65 -64.15 -123.97
N GLU A 651 97.61 -64.96 -123.73
CA GLU A 651 96.49 -65.13 -124.67
C GLU A 651 95.37 -64.09 -124.41
N ALA A 652 95.18 -63.67 -123.15
CA ALA A 652 94.21 -62.64 -122.77
C ALA A 652 94.45 -61.29 -123.46
N LEU A 653 95.71 -60.84 -123.52
CA LEU A 653 96.11 -59.56 -124.15
C LEU A 653 95.92 -59.54 -125.68
N GLN A 654 95.68 -60.69 -126.32
CA GLN A 654 95.33 -60.75 -127.74
C GLN A 654 93.82 -60.50 -127.95
N GLN A 655 92.97 -60.96 -127.03
CA GLN A 655 91.50 -60.87 -127.14
C GLN A 655 90.94 -59.47 -126.83
N GLU A 656 91.62 -58.67 -126.01
CA GLU A 656 91.22 -57.27 -125.75
C GLU A 656 91.38 -56.35 -126.98
N GLY A 657 92.14 -56.76 -128.00
CA GLY A 657 92.30 -56.01 -129.25
C GLY A 657 91.06 -56.07 -130.14
N ASP A 658 90.68 -57.27 -130.57
CA ASP A 658 89.55 -57.51 -131.50
C ASP A 658 88.22 -56.98 -130.95
N ASP A 659 88.05 -57.02 -129.62
CA ASP A 659 86.84 -56.60 -128.94
C ASP A 659 86.68 -55.06 -128.92
N LEU A 660 87.71 -54.26 -129.22
CA LEU A 660 87.62 -52.80 -129.35
C LEU A 660 87.13 -52.36 -130.74
N ASP A 661 87.66 -52.94 -131.82
CA ASP A 661 87.22 -52.63 -133.19
C ASP A 661 85.74 -52.99 -133.42
N ALA A 662 85.28 -54.09 -132.80
CA ALA A 662 83.88 -54.50 -132.80
C ALA A 662 82.91 -53.50 -132.14
N LYS A 663 83.41 -52.60 -131.28
CA LYS A 663 82.60 -51.53 -130.64
C LYS A 663 82.47 -50.30 -131.53
N ILE A 664 83.49 -49.96 -132.31
CA ILE A 664 83.49 -48.80 -133.22
C ILE A 664 82.37 -48.92 -134.26
N CYS A 665 82.28 -50.07 -134.94
CA CYS A 665 81.30 -50.32 -136.00
C CYS A 665 79.82 -50.39 -135.53
N LYS A 666 79.55 -50.36 -134.22
CA LYS A 666 78.19 -50.27 -133.65
C LYS A 666 77.78 -48.82 -133.43
N ALA A 667 78.66 -48.01 -132.83
CA ALA A 667 78.39 -46.60 -132.54
C ALA A 667 77.99 -45.79 -133.80
N GLU A 668 78.63 -46.05 -134.95
CA GLU A 668 78.31 -45.40 -136.22
C GLU A 668 76.87 -45.66 -136.71
N LYS A 669 76.29 -46.83 -136.39
CA LYS A 669 74.91 -47.18 -136.77
C LYS A 669 73.89 -46.61 -135.78
N GLU A 670 74.26 -46.51 -134.51
CA GLU A 670 73.43 -45.92 -133.46
C GLU A 670 73.23 -44.40 -133.66
N ILE A 671 74.24 -43.69 -134.20
CA ILE A 671 74.14 -42.26 -134.54
C ILE A 671 73.01 -41.99 -135.55
N MET A 672 72.95 -42.72 -136.67
CA MET A 672 71.88 -42.55 -137.68
C MET A 672 70.47 -42.92 -137.14
N ALA A 673 70.38 -43.85 -136.18
CA ALA A 673 69.12 -44.19 -135.52
C ALA A 673 68.65 -43.07 -134.56
N MET A 674 69.59 -42.43 -133.86
CA MET A 674 69.28 -41.30 -132.98
C MET A 674 68.79 -40.07 -133.75
N GLU A 675 69.38 -39.71 -134.89
CA GLU A 675 68.95 -38.54 -135.67
C GLU A 675 67.49 -38.62 -136.14
N ASN A 676 67.08 -39.79 -136.67
CA ASN A 676 65.70 -40.05 -137.07
C ASN A 676 64.73 -39.97 -135.87
N SER A 677 65.11 -40.56 -134.74
CA SER A 677 64.33 -40.51 -133.49
C SER A 677 64.12 -39.06 -132.99
N LEU A 678 65.16 -38.22 -133.10
CA LEU A 678 65.16 -36.82 -132.69
C LEU A 678 64.22 -35.97 -133.58
N CYS A 679 64.04 -36.34 -134.85
CA CYS A 679 63.09 -35.69 -135.75
C CYS A 679 61.63 -35.90 -135.32
N VAL A 680 61.25 -37.15 -134.99
CA VAL A 680 59.91 -37.47 -134.47
C VAL A 680 59.66 -36.75 -133.14
N LEU A 681 60.63 -36.79 -132.22
CA LEU A 681 60.54 -36.12 -130.91
C LEU A 681 60.34 -34.60 -131.01
N LYS A 682 60.93 -33.94 -132.02
CA LYS A 682 60.73 -32.49 -132.28
C LYS A 682 59.29 -32.17 -132.70
N ASN A 683 58.69 -32.98 -133.59
CA ASN A 683 57.32 -32.75 -134.05
C ASN A 683 56.28 -33.01 -132.95
N TRP A 684 56.44 -34.07 -132.16
CA TRP A 684 55.55 -34.35 -131.02
C TRP A 684 55.68 -33.29 -129.91
N ASN A 685 56.90 -32.80 -129.62
CA ASN A 685 57.09 -31.66 -128.72
C ASN A 685 56.39 -30.38 -129.21
N ARG A 686 56.25 -30.17 -130.53
CA ARG A 686 55.52 -29.02 -131.08
C ARG A 686 54.02 -29.13 -130.82
N HIS A 687 53.43 -30.32 -130.95
CA HIS A 687 52.02 -30.55 -130.62
C HIS A 687 51.75 -30.49 -129.11
N TYR A 688 52.60 -31.11 -128.27
CA TYR A 688 52.40 -31.09 -126.82
C TYR A 688 52.48 -29.67 -126.23
N LYS A 689 53.38 -28.82 -126.75
CA LYS A 689 53.45 -27.40 -126.38
C LYS A 689 52.26 -26.56 -126.86
N ASN A 690 51.59 -26.95 -127.95
CA ASN A 690 50.37 -26.31 -128.40
C ASN A 690 49.16 -26.76 -127.55
N SER A 691 49.10 -28.02 -127.13
CA SER A 691 48.04 -28.53 -126.24
C SER A 691 48.14 -28.02 -124.79
N LEU A 692 49.32 -27.56 -124.36
CA LEU A 692 49.56 -26.94 -123.04
C LEU A 692 49.46 -25.41 -123.05
N LYS A 693 49.08 -24.79 -124.16
CA LYS A 693 48.62 -23.39 -124.20
C LYS A 693 47.11 -23.35 -124.01
N ALA A 694 46.63 -22.53 -123.08
CA ALA A 694 45.22 -22.18 -123.02
C ALA A 694 44.87 -21.13 -124.09
N VAL A 695 43.87 -21.45 -124.92
CA VAL A 695 43.05 -20.55 -125.77
C VAL A 695 43.80 -19.76 -126.89
N PRO A 696 43.20 -19.52 -128.08
CA PRO A 696 43.84 -18.74 -129.15
C PRO A 696 44.01 -17.25 -128.82
N GLU A 697 45.06 -16.63 -129.38
CA GLU A 697 45.44 -15.22 -129.15
C GLU A 697 44.54 -14.21 -129.92
N THR A 698 43.21 -14.37 -129.88
CA THR A 698 42.21 -13.47 -130.53
C THR A 698 40.88 -13.31 -129.76
N SER A 699 40.91 -12.68 -128.57
CA SER A 699 39.85 -11.78 -128.07
C SER A 699 40.33 -11.04 -126.81
N GLU A 700 39.60 -9.99 -126.41
CA GLU A 700 39.75 -8.99 -125.33
C GLU A 700 40.69 -9.22 -124.12
N GLU A 701 40.98 -10.46 -123.72
CA GLU A 701 41.81 -10.81 -122.55
C GLU A 701 43.24 -10.24 -122.59
N LEU A 702 43.80 -9.84 -123.74
CA LEU A 702 45.17 -9.31 -123.79
C LEU A 702 45.27 -7.89 -123.18
N GLU A 703 44.20 -7.10 -123.19
CA GLU A 703 44.14 -5.85 -122.44
C GLU A 703 44.00 -6.08 -120.93
N GLU A 704 43.15 -7.04 -120.51
CA GLU A 704 43.07 -7.40 -119.10
C GLU A 704 44.35 -8.06 -118.60
N LYS A 705 45.03 -8.88 -119.41
CA LYS A 705 46.36 -9.41 -119.08
C LYS A 705 47.38 -8.29 -118.96
N LEU A 706 47.34 -7.24 -119.79
CA LEU A 706 48.23 -6.09 -119.61
C LEU A 706 47.88 -5.24 -118.39
N LYS A 707 46.59 -5.11 -118.04
CA LYS A 707 46.14 -4.49 -116.78
C LYS A 707 46.58 -5.34 -115.59
N LEU A 708 46.27 -6.63 -115.54
CA LEU A 708 46.64 -7.59 -114.50
C LEU A 708 48.14 -7.87 -114.41
N GLU A 709 48.93 -7.77 -115.49
CA GLU A 709 50.40 -7.79 -115.39
C GLU A 709 50.95 -6.47 -114.84
N LYS A 710 50.26 -5.35 -115.07
CA LYS A 710 50.64 -4.05 -114.52
C LYS A 710 50.23 -3.97 -113.06
N ASP A 711 49.01 -4.36 -112.71
CA ASP A 711 48.52 -4.53 -111.34
C ASP A 711 49.27 -5.64 -110.61
N LYS A 712 49.75 -6.71 -111.28
CA LYS A 712 50.69 -7.67 -110.70
C LYS A 712 52.09 -7.08 -110.56
N LYS A 713 52.57 -6.20 -111.45
CA LYS A 713 53.86 -5.50 -111.23
C LYS A 713 53.74 -4.47 -110.10
N ASP A 714 52.60 -3.80 -109.97
CA ASP A 714 52.23 -2.86 -108.92
C ASP A 714 51.91 -3.57 -107.59
N ALA A 715 51.31 -4.75 -107.63
CA ALA A 715 51.05 -5.62 -106.48
C ALA A 715 52.30 -6.37 -106.09
N ASP A 716 53.15 -6.78 -107.03
CA ASP A 716 54.58 -7.05 -106.83
C ASP A 716 55.38 -5.72 -106.76
N GLU A 717 54.79 -4.56 -106.45
CA GLU A 717 55.51 -3.35 -106.00
C GLU A 717 54.98 -2.80 -104.68
N LYS A 718 53.78 -3.19 -104.28
CA LYS A 718 53.22 -3.09 -102.93
C LYS A 718 53.63 -4.33 -102.10
N TYR A 719 53.66 -5.51 -102.73
CA TYR A 719 54.50 -6.69 -102.51
C TYR A 719 55.77 -6.59 -103.42
N LYS A 720 56.46 -5.45 -103.49
CA LYS A 720 57.95 -5.40 -103.48
C LYS A 720 58.39 -4.40 -102.40
N TYR A 721 57.95 -3.13 -102.44
CA TYR A 721 58.34 -2.06 -101.49
C TYR A 721 58.30 -2.43 -100.01
N LYS A 722 57.34 -3.27 -99.61
CA LYS A 722 57.20 -3.70 -98.23
C LYS A 722 58.41 -4.52 -97.70
N LYS A 723 59.31 -5.10 -98.52
CA LYS A 723 60.53 -5.78 -97.99
C LYS A 723 61.31 -4.83 -97.13
N ARG A 724 61.50 -3.65 -97.70
CA ARG A 724 62.24 -2.58 -97.07
C ARG A 724 61.43 -2.07 -95.90
N LYS A 725 60.09 -1.92 -95.96
CA LYS A 725 59.31 -1.55 -94.77
C LYS A 725 59.35 -2.55 -93.61
N ILE A 726 59.20 -3.86 -93.83
CA ILE A 726 59.15 -4.84 -92.74
C ILE A 726 60.56 -5.17 -92.23
N LYS A 727 61.58 -5.22 -93.10
CA LYS A 727 62.98 -5.24 -92.62
C LYS A 727 63.36 -3.94 -91.93
N GLU A 728 63.04 -2.75 -92.45
CA GLU A 728 63.26 -1.47 -91.77
C GLU A 728 62.53 -1.42 -90.42
N LEU A 729 61.35 -2.04 -90.29
CA LEU A 729 60.61 -2.10 -89.03
C LEU A 729 61.17 -3.17 -88.08
N GLN A 730 61.67 -4.30 -88.56
CA GLN A 730 62.38 -5.29 -87.74
C GLN A 730 63.75 -4.79 -87.31
N GLU A 731 64.51 -4.14 -88.19
CA GLU A 731 65.74 -3.41 -87.92
C GLU A 731 65.47 -2.25 -86.95
N LYS A 732 64.37 -1.49 -87.11
CA LYS A 732 63.96 -0.46 -86.13
C LYS A 732 63.50 -1.06 -84.81
N ILE A 733 62.82 -2.22 -84.79
CA ILE A 733 62.42 -2.88 -83.55
C ILE A 733 63.64 -3.43 -82.84
N GLN A 734 64.58 -4.06 -83.55
CA GLN A 734 65.87 -4.49 -83.00
C GLN A 734 66.72 -3.30 -82.56
N SER A 735 66.79 -2.21 -83.33
CA SER A 735 67.53 -1.01 -82.93
C SER A 735 66.83 -0.26 -81.79
N MET A 736 65.51 -0.28 -81.70
CA MET A 736 64.74 0.24 -80.56
C MET A 736 64.83 -0.68 -79.34
N GLN A 737 65.00 -1.99 -79.49
CA GLN A 737 65.25 -2.93 -78.40
C GLN A 737 66.70 -2.84 -77.92
N GLN A 738 67.67 -2.66 -78.82
CA GLN A 738 69.05 -2.31 -78.48
C GLN A 738 69.10 -0.93 -77.81
N HIS A 739 68.44 0.10 -78.35
CA HIS A 739 68.29 1.39 -77.67
C HIS A 739 67.53 1.29 -76.35
N PHE A 740 66.53 0.41 -76.22
CA PHE A 740 65.82 0.20 -74.96
C PHE A 740 66.74 -0.47 -73.94
N ASN A 741 67.49 -1.50 -74.32
CA ASN A 741 68.48 -2.15 -73.45
C ASN A 741 69.62 -1.19 -73.08
N VAL A 742 70.04 -0.31 -74.01
CA VAL A 742 71.00 0.77 -73.76
C VAL A 742 70.40 1.83 -72.83
N ILE A 743 69.14 2.23 -73.01
CA ILE A 743 68.42 3.15 -72.12
C ILE A 743 68.16 2.49 -70.75
N GLN A 744 67.98 1.17 -70.67
CA GLN A 744 67.71 0.45 -69.44
C GLN A 744 69.00 0.21 -68.63
N THR A 745 70.12 -0.07 -69.30
CA THR A 745 71.46 -0.08 -68.70
C THR A 745 71.94 1.33 -68.36
N GLN A 746 71.66 2.35 -69.19
CA GLN A 746 71.83 3.76 -68.84
C GLN A 746 70.90 4.17 -67.69
N GLN A 747 69.68 3.63 -67.57
CA GLN A 747 68.79 3.92 -66.43
C GLN A 747 69.30 3.24 -65.16
N ALA A 748 69.89 2.05 -65.25
CA ALA A 748 70.58 1.41 -64.14
C ALA A 748 71.80 2.25 -63.71
N LEU A 749 72.67 2.60 -64.66
CA LEU A 749 73.84 3.45 -64.44
C LEU A 749 73.45 4.85 -63.93
N LEU A 750 72.38 5.46 -64.42
CA LEU A 750 71.85 6.74 -63.93
C LEU A 750 71.12 6.58 -62.59
N LYS A 751 70.63 5.40 -62.22
CA LYS A 751 70.14 5.11 -60.85
C LYS A 751 71.31 4.97 -59.88
N GLU A 752 72.42 4.35 -60.29
CA GLU A 752 73.64 4.28 -59.49
C GLU A 752 74.33 5.63 -59.40
N GLN A 753 74.59 6.31 -60.51
CA GLN A 753 75.05 7.70 -60.52
C GLN A 753 74.07 8.63 -59.80
N LYS A 754 72.76 8.37 -59.75
CA LYS A 754 71.84 9.13 -58.89
C LYS A 754 72.07 8.81 -57.41
N LYS A 755 72.32 7.57 -57.01
CA LYS A 755 72.71 7.24 -55.61
C LYS A 755 74.06 7.89 -55.25
N GLU A 756 75.07 7.75 -56.10
CA GLU A 756 76.39 8.37 -55.96
C GLU A 756 76.28 9.90 -55.89
N LYS A 757 75.53 10.54 -56.80
CA LYS A 757 75.32 11.99 -56.80
C LYS A 757 74.39 12.42 -55.67
N GLN A 758 73.50 11.58 -55.14
CA GLN A 758 72.77 11.88 -53.91
C GLN A 758 73.69 11.83 -52.68
N ALA A 759 74.59 10.85 -52.59
CA ALA A 759 75.64 10.82 -51.58
C ALA A 759 76.63 12.00 -51.72
N LEU A 760 77.03 12.33 -52.95
CA LEU A 760 77.91 13.46 -53.24
C LEU A 760 77.20 14.81 -53.05
N ILE A 761 75.88 14.92 -53.26
CA ILE A 761 75.09 16.12 -52.91
C ILE A 761 74.91 16.20 -51.39
N PHE A 762 74.81 15.08 -50.68
CA PHE A 762 74.80 15.08 -49.21
C PHE A 762 76.15 15.57 -48.66
N GLN A 763 77.25 15.07 -49.22
CA GLN A 763 78.61 15.51 -48.92
C GLN A 763 78.83 16.98 -49.30
N LEU A 764 78.58 17.38 -50.54
CA LEU A 764 78.76 18.75 -51.01
C LEU A 764 77.81 19.76 -50.33
N LYS A 765 76.63 19.35 -49.83
CA LYS A 765 75.81 20.21 -48.97
C LYS A 765 76.50 20.48 -47.64
N LYS A 766 77.11 19.46 -47.03
CA LYS A 766 77.94 19.62 -45.83
C LYS A 766 79.14 20.53 -46.12
N ASP A 767 79.87 20.25 -47.21
CA ASP A 767 81.04 21.04 -47.60
C ASP A 767 80.68 22.50 -47.95
N ILE A 768 79.49 22.76 -48.52
CA ILE A 768 79.00 24.13 -48.82
C ILE A 768 78.65 24.90 -47.55
N GLU A 769 78.04 24.25 -46.55
CA GLU A 769 77.86 24.88 -45.22
C GLU A 769 79.22 25.25 -44.61
N GLU A 770 80.25 24.39 -44.75
CA GLU A 770 81.61 24.64 -44.26
C GLU A 770 82.40 25.70 -45.08
N GLN A 771 82.06 25.94 -46.35
CA GLN A 771 82.82 26.83 -47.26
C GLN A 771 82.27 28.26 -47.37
N LYS A 772 80.97 28.50 -47.12
CA LYS A 772 80.34 29.85 -47.10
C LYS A 772 81.18 30.95 -46.43
N PRO A 773 81.78 30.77 -45.23
CA PRO A 773 82.54 31.84 -44.58
C PRO A 773 83.85 32.25 -45.28
N LYS A 774 84.39 31.45 -46.22
CA LYS A 774 85.69 31.74 -46.86
C LYS A 774 85.58 32.70 -48.06
N LEU A 775 84.55 32.54 -48.90
CA LEU A 775 84.38 33.32 -50.14
C LEU A 775 84.30 34.85 -49.87
N ASN A 776 83.65 35.24 -48.77
CA ASN A 776 83.48 36.63 -48.36
C ASN A 776 84.79 37.39 -48.04
N ARG A 777 85.96 36.71 -48.00
CA ARG A 777 87.27 37.36 -47.88
C ARG A 777 87.86 37.81 -49.21
N VAL A 778 87.71 37.02 -50.28
CA VAL A 778 88.48 37.20 -51.55
C VAL A 778 87.97 38.38 -52.39
N ILE A 779 86.65 38.59 -52.45
CA ILE A 779 86.02 39.65 -53.25
C ILE A 779 86.54 41.06 -52.89
N LYS A 780 87.06 41.24 -51.66
CA LYS A 780 87.63 42.52 -51.19
C LYS A 780 89.03 42.84 -51.72
N GLN A 781 89.68 41.95 -52.48
CA GLN A 781 91.04 42.17 -53.00
C GLN A 781 91.07 42.61 -54.48
N CYS A 782 90.27 41.99 -55.36
CA CYS A 782 90.45 42.12 -56.82
C CYS A 782 90.24 43.55 -57.35
N SER A 783 89.30 44.33 -56.79
CA SER A 783 88.94 45.67 -57.28
C SER A 783 89.96 46.78 -56.93
N LYS A 784 91.13 46.41 -56.40
CA LYS A 784 92.32 47.28 -56.38
C LYS A 784 93.01 47.36 -57.75
N LEU A 785 93.24 46.21 -58.39
CA LEU A 785 94.17 46.09 -59.53
C LEU A 785 93.61 46.70 -60.84
N SER A 786 92.30 46.67 -61.06
CA SER A 786 91.65 47.23 -62.27
C SER A 786 91.71 48.77 -62.39
N ARG A 787 92.50 49.44 -61.54
CA ARG A 787 92.79 50.88 -61.60
C ARG A 787 94.21 51.20 -62.06
N GLU A 788 95.07 50.19 -62.21
CA GLU A 788 96.47 50.38 -62.59
C GLU A 788 96.68 50.39 -64.11
N ILE A 789 95.83 49.71 -64.88
CA ILE A 789 95.87 49.71 -66.36
C ILE A 789 95.15 50.98 -66.87
N GLU A 790 95.88 52.06 -67.16
CA GLU A 790 96.67 52.29 -68.38
C GLU A 790 95.76 52.54 -69.60
N SER A 791 95.54 53.78 -70.05
CA SER A 791 96.25 55.05 -69.78
C SER A 791 97.73 55.10 -70.21
N GLN A 792 98.15 54.18 -71.09
CA GLN A 792 99.49 54.19 -71.74
C GLN A 792 99.44 54.02 -73.26
N ARG A 793 98.36 54.51 -73.91
CA ARG A 793 98.37 54.80 -75.36
C ARG A 793 97.65 56.11 -75.66
N GLU A 794 98.44 57.14 -75.87
CA GLU A 794 98.04 58.35 -76.60
C GLU A 794 98.19 58.08 -78.11
N GLY A 795 97.60 58.92 -78.98
CA GLY A 795 97.50 58.63 -80.43
C GLY A 795 98.87 58.51 -81.13
N GLY A 796 99.03 57.72 -82.20
CA GLY A 796 98.07 57.23 -83.20
C GLY A 796 98.30 57.93 -84.57
N PRO A 797 97.68 57.52 -85.70
CA PRO A 797 96.70 56.45 -85.88
C PRO A 797 97.10 55.44 -87.00
N GLU A 798 97.57 54.24 -86.61
CA GLU A 798 98.02 53.15 -87.50
C GLU A 798 97.53 51.81 -86.92
N THR A 799 97.43 50.65 -87.59
CA THR A 799 97.46 50.20 -89.01
C THR A 799 96.71 48.84 -89.03
N LEU A 800 97.07 47.85 -89.86
CA LEU A 800 96.42 46.53 -89.90
C LEU A 800 96.95 45.58 -88.80
N GLU A 801 98.15 45.82 -88.30
CA GLU A 801 98.83 45.02 -87.28
C GLU A 801 98.11 45.08 -85.94
N GLU A 802 97.57 46.25 -85.57
CA GLU A 802 96.83 46.42 -84.31
C GLU A 802 95.47 45.70 -84.33
N LYS A 803 94.88 45.58 -85.52
CA LYS A 803 93.71 44.71 -85.74
C LYS A 803 94.08 43.24 -85.60
N ASP A 804 95.30 42.80 -85.93
CA ASP A 804 95.75 41.43 -85.62
C ASP A 804 96.03 41.25 -84.11
N ILE A 805 96.47 42.27 -83.36
CA ILE A 805 96.65 42.19 -81.91
C ILE A 805 95.29 42.05 -81.19
N HIS A 806 94.30 42.91 -81.47
CA HIS A 806 92.95 42.70 -80.93
C HIS A 806 92.28 41.44 -81.49
N LEU A 807 92.61 40.96 -82.70
CA LEU A 807 92.23 39.62 -83.15
C LEU A 807 92.96 38.51 -82.36
N ARG A 808 94.17 38.72 -81.83
CA ARG A 808 94.85 37.75 -80.93
C ARG A 808 94.21 37.74 -79.56
N GLU A 809 93.77 38.87 -79.03
CA GLU A 809 93.02 38.93 -77.77
C GLU A 809 91.61 38.37 -77.93
N LEU A 810 90.91 38.68 -79.02
CA LEU A 810 89.66 37.99 -79.37
C LEU A 810 89.90 36.50 -79.65
N LYS A 811 91.01 36.07 -80.26
CA LYS A 811 91.41 34.65 -80.35
C LYS A 811 91.78 34.05 -78.99
N ALA A 812 92.16 34.86 -77.99
CA ALA A 812 92.50 34.43 -76.63
C ALA A 812 91.25 34.27 -75.76
N PHE A 813 90.35 35.27 -75.76
CA PHE A 813 89.02 35.16 -75.16
C PHE A 813 88.16 34.11 -75.87
N ASN A 814 88.22 34.03 -77.19
CA ASN A 814 87.66 32.92 -77.97
C ASN A 814 88.49 31.63 -77.81
N LYS A 815 89.65 31.63 -77.13
CA LYS A 815 90.33 30.40 -76.67
C LYS A 815 89.79 29.93 -75.32
N THR A 816 89.52 30.83 -74.37
CA THR A 816 88.84 30.48 -73.10
C THR A 816 87.37 30.15 -73.32
N VAL A 817 86.67 30.88 -74.19
CA VAL A 817 85.33 30.52 -74.67
C VAL A 817 85.39 29.26 -75.52
N ASN A 818 86.38 29.06 -76.43
CA ASN A 818 86.54 27.74 -77.04
C ASN A 818 86.96 26.67 -76.02
N GLN A 819 87.55 26.94 -74.86
CA GLN A 819 87.88 25.95 -73.81
C GLN A 819 86.67 25.59 -72.95
N VAL A 820 85.79 26.55 -72.63
CA VAL A 820 84.48 26.25 -72.05
C VAL A 820 83.65 25.47 -73.07
N ILE A 821 83.64 25.90 -74.32
CA ILE A 821 83.08 25.15 -75.45
C ILE A 821 83.89 23.87 -75.75
N HIS A 822 85.12 23.67 -75.26
CA HIS A 822 85.88 22.40 -75.36
C HIS A 822 85.57 21.47 -74.18
N TYR A 823 85.11 22.01 -73.06
CA TYR A 823 84.52 21.25 -71.97
C TYR A 823 83.10 20.78 -72.36
N PHE A 824 82.38 21.57 -73.17
CA PHE A 824 81.09 21.20 -73.76
C PHE A 824 81.17 20.46 -75.12
N ARG A 825 82.25 20.57 -75.91
CA ARG A 825 82.54 19.76 -77.12
C ARG A 825 83.42 18.54 -76.83
N GLY A 826 84.06 18.48 -75.66
CA GLY A 826 84.73 17.28 -75.14
C GLY A 826 83.75 16.14 -74.85
N ARG A 827 82.45 16.44 -74.87
CA ARG A 827 81.34 15.52 -75.12
C ARG A 827 80.48 16.07 -76.26
N ASP A 828 80.97 15.94 -77.50
CA ASP A 828 80.26 15.24 -78.58
C ASP A 828 80.93 15.51 -79.94
N PHE A 829 81.65 14.51 -80.48
CA PHE A 829 81.45 14.02 -81.86
C PHE A 829 82.21 12.70 -82.11
N CYS A 830 81.77 11.96 -83.13
CA CYS A 830 82.05 10.53 -83.43
C CYS A 830 81.33 9.56 -82.45
N ILE A 831 80.44 8.65 -82.90
CA ILE A 831 80.28 8.02 -84.22
C ILE A 831 78.78 7.90 -84.61
N LEU A 832 78.44 8.19 -85.88
CA LEU A 832 77.11 8.08 -86.56
C LEU A 832 75.92 8.81 -85.90
N ILE A 833 75.09 9.63 -86.56
CA ILE A 833 74.82 9.96 -87.97
C ILE A 833 74.33 8.79 -88.84
N SER A 834 73.01 8.49 -88.80
CA SER A 834 72.11 8.45 -89.98
C SER A 834 70.72 7.84 -89.70
N LYS A 835 69.64 8.47 -90.22
CA LYS A 835 68.16 8.20 -90.10
C LYS A 835 67.47 9.05 -89.02
N PHE A 836 66.49 9.92 -89.28
CA PHE A 836 65.81 10.45 -90.49
C PHE A 836 66.03 12.00 -90.54
N LEU A 837 65.95 12.75 -91.65
CA LEU A 837 64.94 12.80 -92.73
C LEU A 837 65.56 13.05 -94.12
N SER A 838 64.76 12.92 -95.18
CA SER A 838 65.17 13.06 -96.58
C SER A 838 65.65 14.46 -96.98
N PHE A 839 66.61 14.50 -97.91
CA PHE A 839 66.66 15.55 -98.94
C PHE A 839 66.91 14.95 -100.33
N ARG A 840 66.71 15.77 -101.37
CA ARG A 840 66.47 15.37 -102.77
C ARG A 840 67.72 15.60 -103.64
N GLY A 841 68.17 14.59 -104.39
CA GLY A 841 69.36 14.67 -105.27
C GLY A 841 69.28 13.70 -106.47
N PRO A 842 69.57 14.13 -107.74
CA PRO A 842 69.34 13.31 -108.94
C PRO A 842 70.62 12.89 -109.72
N SER A 843 70.47 11.88 -110.61
CA SER A 843 71.41 11.44 -111.67
C SER A 843 72.75 10.81 -111.22
N ARG A 844 73.36 9.86 -111.95
CA ARG A 844 73.02 9.23 -113.25
C ARG A 844 73.66 7.82 -113.35
N ARG A 845 72.96 6.83 -113.93
CA ARG A 845 73.45 5.54 -114.51
C ARG A 845 74.10 4.53 -113.51
N THR A 846 73.77 3.22 -113.49
CA THR A 846 72.91 2.34 -114.34
C THR A 846 71.95 1.44 -113.50
N SER A 847 70.90 0.96 -114.19
CA SER A 847 69.82 -0.01 -113.87
C SER A 847 70.02 -1.15 -112.83
N ALA A 848 69.00 -1.73 -112.16
CA ALA A 848 67.56 -1.41 -111.99
C ALA A 848 66.84 -2.35 -110.94
N SER A 849 65.63 -1.98 -110.48
CA SER A 849 64.53 -2.78 -109.84
C SER A 849 64.56 -3.30 -108.36
N SER A 850 63.36 -3.25 -107.75
CA SER A 850 62.72 -3.64 -106.46
C SER A 850 62.79 -5.18 -106.04
N GLU A 851 63.10 -5.73 -104.81
CA GLU A 851 62.38 -6.28 -103.57
C GLU A 851 61.66 -7.71 -103.55
N VAL A 852 61.12 -8.41 -102.49
CA VAL A 852 59.94 -8.26 -101.52
C VAL A 852 60.00 -8.88 -100.06
N SER A 853 59.20 -8.39 -99.08
CA SER A 853 58.30 -9.17 -98.15
C SER A 853 57.13 -8.26 -97.64
N PRO A 854 55.87 -8.72 -97.43
CA PRO A 854 55.44 -9.26 -96.13
C PRO A 854 55.83 -10.74 -95.96
N ALA A 855 56.08 -11.23 -94.75
CA ALA A 855 55.04 -11.71 -93.84
C ALA A 855 53.96 -12.51 -94.60
N LYS A 856 54.07 -13.85 -94.66
CA LYS A 856 53.77 -14.82 -93.58
C LYS A 856 52.27 -15.14 -93.57
N VAL A 857 51.99 -16.45 -93.58
CA VAL A 857 50.87 -17.25 -93.00
C VAL A 857 50.59 -18.38 -94.01
N VAL A 858 51.16 -19.58 -93.82
CA VAL A 858 50.64 -20.75 -93.03
C VAL A 858 49.81 -21.68 -93.92
N GLU A 859 49.94 -23.01 -93.75
CA GLU A 859 48.83 -23.93 -93.47
C GLU A 859 49.33 -25.34 -93.09
N LEU A 860 48.72 -25.88 -92.01
CA LEU A 860 48.21 -27.26 -91.80
C LEU A 860 49.19 -28.48 -91.82
N THR A 861 48.94 -29.63 -91.15
CA THR A 861 47.77 -30.12 -90.36
C THR A 861 48.20 -31.18 -89.31
N LEU A 862 47.67 -31.12 -88.05
CA LEU A 862 47.27 -32.23 -87.15
C LEU A 862 48.27 -33.41 -86.82
N PRO A 863 47.92 -34.44 -85.98
CA PRO A 863 47.38 -34.38 -84.60
C PRO A 863 48.03 -35.34 -83.55
N MET A 864 48.05 -34.93 -82.26
CA MET A 864 47.78 -35.71 -81.00
C MET A 864 48.51 -37.08 -80.70
N PRO A 865 48.41 -37.73 -79.50
CA PRO A 865 47.73 -37.38 -78.23
C PRO A 865 48.53 -37.58 -76.89
N THR A 866 48.23 -36.76 -75.85
CA THR A 866 48.11 -37.11 -74.38
C THR A 866 49.27 -37.81 -73.60
N PRO A 867 49.21 -38.01 -72.25
CA PRO A 867 48.29 -37.50 -71.20
C PRO A 867 49.03 -36.72 -70.07
N GLU A 868 48.36 -36.53 -68.91
CA GLU A 868 48.94 -36.27 -67.56
C GLU A 868 49.65 -34.89 -67.33
N GLU A 869 49.66 -34.28 -66.14
CA GLU A 869 48.91 -34.46 -64.88
C GLU A 869 48.91 -33.13 -64.07
N ALA A 870 47.97 -32.94 -63.12
CA ALA A 870 48.05 -31.98 -61.99
C ALA A 870 48.19 -30.45 -62.32
N ALA A 871 48.02 -29.50 -61.39
CA ALA A 871 47.10 -29.39 -60.24
C ALA A 871 46.94 -27.89 -59.88
N ALA A 872 46.18 -27.62 -58.79
CA ALA A 872 46.02 -26.37 -58.04
C ALA A 872 47.01 -25.21 -58.35
N LEU A 873 46.53 -23.99 -58.58
CA LEU A 873 46.29 -22.99 -57.52
C LEU A 873 47.42 -23.01 -56.46
N GLY A 874 48.27 -22.00 -56.35
CA GLY A 874 47.86 -20.60 -56.21
C GLY A 874 47.89 -20.24 -54.73
N SER A 875 48.98 -19.61 -54.28
CA SER A 875 49.19 -19.26 -52.88
C SER A 875 50.24 -18.17 -52.73
N GLN A 876 49.85 -17.01 -52.19
CA GLN A 876 50.59 -16.29 -51.15
C GLN A 876 49.87 -15.01 -50.71
N SER A 877 49.36 -14.99 -49.47
CA SER A 877 49.71 -14.01 -48.44
C SER A 877 48.79 -14.14 -47.22
N ALA A 878 49.22 -13.89 -45.97
CA ALA A 878 50.58 -13.89 -45.42
C ALA A 878 50.51 -13.86 -43.87
N SER A 879 51.65 -14.12 -43.22
CA SER A 879 52.00 -13.66 -41.85
C SER A 879 51.27 -14.31 -40.64
N ARG A 880 51.82 -14.25 -39.41
CA ARG A 880 53.20 -14.55 -38.93
C ARG A 880 53.18 -14.65 -37.38
N GLY A 881 54.07 -15.45 -36.81
CA GLY A 881 54.22 -15.66 -35.35
C GLY A 881 54.13 -17.15 -35.03
N SER A 882 55.21 -17.89 -34.73
CA SER A 882 56.22 -17.72 -33.66
C SER A 882 55.62 -17.96 -32.26
N THR A 883 56.17 -18.83 -31.39
CA THR A 883 57.54 -19.42 -31.38
C THR A 883 57.58 -20.79 -30.68
N SER A 884 58.63 -21.58 -30.97
CA SER A 884 59.27 -22.66 -30.17
C SER A 884 58.54 -23.31 -28.97
N GLY A 885 58.52 -24.63 -28.79
CA GLY A 885 59.17 -25.74 -29.54
C GLY A 885 59.67 -26.86 -28.59
N ILE A 886 60.21 -27.97 -29.16
CA ILE A 886 60.90 -29.09 -28.45
C ILE A 886 59.96 -29.97 -27.59
N SER A 887 59.93 -31.31 -27.61
CA SER A 887 60.38 -32.41 -28.52
C SER A 887 59.71 -33.73 -28.01
N GLU A 888 59.84 -34.96 -28.53
CA GLU A 888 60.48 -35.57 -29.72
C GLU A 888 59.79 -36.94 -30.04
N ARG A 889 60.22 -37.62 -31.11
CA ARG A 889 60.20 -39.09 -31.35
C ARG A 889 58.93 -39.92 -31.09
N ARG A 890 58.31 -40.37 -32.20
CA ARG A 890 58.20 -41.79 -32.64
C ARG A 890 57.47 -41.80 -33.99
N LYS A 891 57.92 -42.42 -35.08
CA LYS A 891 59.17 -43.10 -35.49
C LYS A 891 59.42 -42.70 -36.97
N THR A 892 60.58 -42.87 -37.60
CA THR A 892 61.80 -43.63 -37.24
C THR A 892 62.98 -42.73 -36.97
#